data_AF-A0A256HF66-F1
#
_entry.id   AF-A0A256HF66-F1
#
_cell.length_a   1.000
_cell.length_b   1.000
_cell.length_c   1.000
_cell.angle_alpha   90.00
_cell.angle_beta   90.00
_cell.angle_gamma   90.00
#
_symmetry.space_group_name_H-M   'P 1'
#
loop_
_entity.id
_entity.type
_entity.pdbx_description
1 polymer ?
#
loop_
_entity_poly.entity_id
_entity_poly.type
_entity_poly.pdbx_seq_one_letter_code
_entity_poly.pdbx_strand_id
1 'polypeptide(L)'
;MPGSRALLVHPEEGSDRITSALGAAGFDVTTVNNATAAVAKVTTGEYDCIVSEYSLPGDDGLALAEAIEESDARIPVVMFSAVEDEEVLEAAFESGVDEFLHKNGSASIDRLVTDVSTVCSAEGAPGAKQDVSGHEPSVEEVSRAVSEAPVGVSLSDPELPDYPLVYVNDAWEDHTGYPTEEAIGRNPRFLQGPGTDPETVERLSSAISAEEQITVEIRNYRRDGTPFWNELTVAPVYDADGDLAHYVGFQNDVTDRKRAEQLAEERAEKLATERQALDRVLGRVNGLLSEISRILVESRDSETIAERVCEEIADEPGYMGGWIAEVSSATGRLDVTAASGISLEAGASFSLDETPPEVREAIETEEVHGRAAGSGSDGRLAPSAVGAPRLLVVPITYGHRRYGLLGIYSSEGNALDRRERKVCESVGKMIANGLHSVETTRILTTDRVVELRVAIGDPSFSLSRVAAALGGEIEHLGTTRLDDDACELYLRASDPTEDVSEVEALPFVESARLVSETNGDVTIAVTATQSPPLTRLAEYGGVVVEATADATSASITIEAPPEQDVRGMLDVFRAEYESVELRSRVERESRDRSLTEFAAAVDDRLTDRQRSALKTAELNGYFEWPRPVDGSEIAERMGITRQTFHQHLRAAERKLVEAYVDPRSRN
;
A
#
# COMPACT_ATOMS: atom_id res chain seq x y z
N MET A 1 -36.18 -39.47 30.70
CA MET A 1 -37.52 -38.99 31.05
C MET A 1 -38.42 -39.30 29.87
N PRO A 2 -39.67 -39.75 30.04
CA PRO A 2 -40.61 -39.78 28.92
C PRO A 2 -40.76 -38.34 28.42
N GLY A 3 -40.64 -38.14 27.11
CA GLY A 3 -40.34 -36.83 26.50
C GLY A 3 -41.35 -35.76 26.87
N SER A 4 -40.87 -34.65 27.45
CA SER A 4 -41.66 -33.46 27.72
C SER A 4 -42.27 -32.94 26.41
N ARG A 5 -43.55 -32.56 26.44
CA ARG A 5 -44.29 -32.09 25.27
C ARG A 5 -44.20 -30.57 25.18
N ALA A 6 -43.58 -30.08 24.12
CA ALA A 6 -43.50 -28.64 23.85
C ALA A 6 -44.45 -28.26 22.71
N LEU A 7 -45.21 -27.18 22.90
CA LEU A 7 -46.02 -26.59 21.83
C LEU A 7 -45.26 -25.42 21.21
N LEU A 8 -44.84 -25.56 19.95
CA LEU A 8 -44.18 -24.50 19.19
C LEU A 8 -45.21 -23.72 18.37
N VAL A 9 -45.32 -22.42 18.62
CA VAL A 9 -46.19 -21.49 17.90
C VAL A 9 -45.33 -20.61 17.00
N HIS A 10 -45.32 -20.89 15.71
CA HIS A 10 -44.44 -20.22 14.75
C HIS A 10 -45.08 -20.12 13.36
N PRO A 11 -45.01 -18.97 12.67
CA PRO A 11 -45.43 -18.88 11.26
C PRO A 11 -44.51 -19.78 10.43
N GLU A 12 -45.04 -20.62 9.54
CA GLU A 12 -44.35 -21.82 8.99
C GLU A 12 -42.94 -21.64 8.36
N GLU A 13 -42.47 -20.42 8.08
CA GLU A 13 -41.09 -20.17 7.64
C GLU A 13 -40.08 -20.22 8.82
N GLY A 14 -39.29 -21.29 8.93
CA GLY A 14 -38.10 -21.36 9.80
C GLY A 14 -38.24 -22.18 11.09
N SER A 15 -39.40 -22.79 11.35
CA SER A 15 -39.65 -23.62 12.54
C SER A 15 -38.88 -24.96 12.55
N ASP A 16 -38.40 -25.43 11.41
CA ASP A 16 -37.68 -26.71 11.27
C ASP A 16 -36.43 -26.80 12.15
N ARG A 17 -35.67 -25.69 12.28
CA ARG A 17 -34.45 -25.65 13.09
C ARG A 17 -34.75 -25.71 14.58
N ILE A 18 -35.79 -25.00 15.02
CA ILE A 18 -36.23 -24.97 16.43
C ILE A 18 -36.80 -26.35 16.80
N THR A 19 -37.66 -26.91 15.95
CA THR A 19 -38.24 -28.25 16.12
C THR A 19 -37.15 -29.32 16.20
N SER A 20 -36.15 -29.24 15.33
CA SER A 20 -35.01 -30.19 15.34
C SER A 20 -34.17 -30.06 16.61
N ALA A 21 -33.93 -28.84 17.09
CA ALA A 21 -33.12 -28.59 18.29
C ALA A 21 -33.82 -29.07 19.57
N LEU A 22 -35.11 -28.74 19.73
CA LEU A 22 -35.92 -29.22 20.86
C LEU A 22 -36.10 -30.74 20.81
N GLY A 23 -36.30 -31.32 19.61
CA GLY A 23 -36.36 -32.77 19.44
C GLY A 23 -35.05 -33.47 19.81
N ALA A 24 -33.89 -32.89 19.46
CA ALA A 24 -32.58 -33.41 19.86
C ALA A 24 -32.37 -33.36 21.38
N ALA A 25 -32.99 -32.40 22.07
CA ALA A 25 -33.01 -32.29 23.53
C ALA A 25 -34.03 -33.23 24.21
N GLY A 26 -34.82 -33.98 23.43
CA GLY A 26 -35.75 -35.00 23.94
C GLY A 26 -37.19 -34.53 24.13
N PHE A 27 -37.57 -33.37 23.58
CA PHE A 27 -38.95 -32.89 23.57
C PHE A 27 -39.77 -33.52 22.44
N ASP A 28 -41.03 -33.83 22.72
CA ASP A 28 -42.04 -34.13 21.70
C ASP A 28 -42.72 -32.81 21.27
N VAL A 29 -42.33 -32.30 20.10
CA VAL A 29 -42.70 -30.96 19.64
C VAL A 29 -43.93 -31.02 18.74
N THR A 30 -45.01 -30.35 19.14
CA THR A 30 -46.16 -30.08 18.28
C THR A 30 -46.10 -28.66 17.77
N THR A 31 -46.23 -28.45 16.46
CA THR A 31 -46.16 -27.11 15.85
C THR A 31 -47.55 -26.63 15.43
N VAL A 32 -47.85 -25.37 15.70
CA VAL A 32 -49.02 -24.63 15.21
C VAL A 32 -48.59 -23.26 14.70
N ASN A 33 -49.39 -22.65 13.83
CA ASN A 33 -48.98 -21.46 13.10
C ASN A 33 -49.66 -20.15 13.56
N ASN A 34 -50.55 -20.19 14.55
CA ASN A 34 -51.23 -18.99 15.09
C ASN A 34 -51.69 -19.21 16.55
N ALA A 35 -51.98 -18.11 17.24
CA ALA A 35 -52.39 -18.10 18.64
C ALA A 35 -53.69 -18.88 18.89
N THR A 36 -54.71 -18.69 18.05
CA THR A 36 -56.01 -19.40 18.20
C THR A 36 -55.84 -20.92 18.17
N ALA A 37 -55.01 -21.43 17.26
CA ALA A 37 -54.71 -22.85 17.16
C ALA A 37 -53.89 -23.36 18.36
N ALA A 38 -53.01 -22.53 18.91
CA ALA A 38 -52.25 -22.84 20.11
C ALA A 38 -53.17 -22.98 21.33
N VAL A 39 -54.05 -22.02 21.58
CA VAL A 39 -55.03 -22.09 22.68
C VAL A 39 -55.90 -23.33 22.54
N ALA A 40 -56.46 -23.61 21.35
CA ALA A 40 -57.27 -24.81 21.12
C ALA A 40 -56.51 -26.12 21.39
N LYS A 41 -55.20 -26.16 21.08
CA LYS A 41 -54.34 -27.30 21.39
C LYS A 41 -54.08 -27.44 22.87
N VAL A 42 -53.79 -26.34 23.57
CA VAL A 42 -53.58 -26.33 25.02
C VAL A 42 -54.82 -26.80 25.77
N THR A 43 -56.02 -26.40 25.34
CA THR A 43 -57.27 -26.87 25.98
C THR A 43 -57.55 -28.36 25.76
N THR A 44 -57.02 -28.96 24.69
CA THR A 44 -57.34 -30.34 24.29
C THR A 44 -56.19 -31.34 24.50
N GLY A 45 -55.00 -30.85 24.86
CA GLY A 45 -53.80 -31.64 25.09
C GLY A 45 -53.13 -31.26 26.40
N GLU A 46 -52.09 -31.99 26.76
CA GLU A 46 -51.21 -31.65 27.88
C GLU A 46 -49.85 -31.29 27.29
N TYR A 47 -49.35 -30.11 27.61
CA TYR A 47 -48.03 -29.63 27.22
C TYR A 47 -47.30 -29.14 28.48
N ASP A 48 -45.99 -29.32 28.51
CA ASP A 48 -45.15 -28.92 29.64
C ASP A 48 -44.63 -27.48 29.48
N CYS A 49 -44.69 -26.94 28.27
CA CYS A 49 -44.28 -25.57 27.94
C CYS A 49 -44.74 -25.14 26.54
N ILE A 50 -44.88 -23.83 26.34
CA ILE A 50 -45.20 -23.20 25.06
C ILE A 50 -44.00 -22.37 24.63
N VAL A 51 -43.56 -22.53 23.38
CA VAL A 51 -42.55 -21.68 22.77
C VAL A 51 -43.23 -20.88 21.66
N SER A 52 -43.32 -19.56 21.82
CA SER A 52 -44.03 -18.70 20.86
C SER A 52 -43.12 -17.66 20.20
N GLU A 53 -43.34 -17.43 18.91
CA GLU A 53 -42.91 -16.19 18.26
C GLU A 53 -43.86 -15.03 18.66
N TYR A 54 -43.36 -13.81 18.66
CA TYR A 54 -44.16 -12.59 18.86
C TYR A 54 -45.02 -12.30 17.63
N SER A 55 -44.42 -12.27 16.44
CA SER A 55 -45.15 -12.01 15.18
C SER A 55 -45.88 -13.27 14.68
N LEU A 56 -47.14 -13.42 15.07
CA LEU A 56 -48.01 -14.49 14.59
C LEU A 56 -49.03 -13.98 13.55
N PRO A 57 -49.57 -14.84 12.68
CA PRO A 57 -50.65 -14.49 11.76
C PRO A 57 -52.00 -14.38 12.52
N GLY A 58 -52.63 -13.21 12.45
CA GLY A 58 -53.96 -12.96 13.00
C GLY A 58 -53.93 -12.22 14.34
N ASP A 59 -53.23 -12.79 15.31
CA ASP A 59 -52.93 -12.22 16.63
C ASP A 59 -51.41 -12.23 16.86
N ASP A 60 -50.91 -11.66 17.95
CA ASP A 60 -49.50 -11.70 18.34
C ASP A 60 -49.23 -12.66 19.52
N GLY A 61 -47.95 -12.85 19.84
CA GLY A 61 -47.50 -13.72 20.93
C GLY A 61 -47.88 -13.20 22.32
N LEU A 62 -48.16 -11.90 22.49
CA LEU A 62 -48.64 -11.34 23.75
C LEU A 62 -50.09 -11.73 23.99
N ALA A 63 -50.94 -11.55 22.98
CA ALA A 63 -52.34 -11.98 23.00
C ALA A 63 -52.47 -13.50 23.25
N LEU A 64 -51.50 -14.30 22.78
CA LEU A 64 -51.43 -15.71 23.13
C LEU A 64 -51.13 -15.91 24.63
N ALA A 65 -50.11 -15.24 25.17
CA ALA A 65 -49.72 -15.37 26.58
C ALA A 65 -50.88 -14.97 27.51
N GLU A 66 -51.56 -13.85 27.22
CA GLU A 66 -52.75 -13.41 27.95
C GLU A 66 -53.87 -14.45 27.88
N ALA A 67 -54.15 -15.01 26.71
CA ALA A 67 -55.19 -16.03 26.55
C ALA A 67 -54.86 -17.33 27.30
N ILE A 68 -53.58 -17.69 27.45
CA ILE A 68 -53.15 -18.84 28.23
C ILE A 68 -53.29 -18.56 29.73
N GLU A 69 -52.89 -17.37 30.19
CA GLU A 69 -53.05 -16.92 31.57
C GLU A 69 -54.54 -16.88 31.98
N GLU A 70 -55.42 -16.34 31.12
CA GLU A 70 -56.86 -16.31 31.33
C GLU A 70 -57.52 -17.71 31.32
N SER A 71 -56.90 -18.69 30.66
CA SER A 71 -57.41 -20.05 30.56
C SER A 71 -57.15 -20.92 31.80
N ASP A 72 -56.48 -20.37 32.83
CA ASP A 72 -56.08 -21.05 34.07
C ASP A 72 -55.12 -22.25 33.82
N ALA A 73 -54.53 -22.31 32.63
CA ALA A 73 -53.54 -23.29 32.25
C ALA A 73 -52.16 -22.85 32.77
N ARG A 74 -51.66 -23.51 33.83
CA ARG A 74 -50.31 -23.27 34.36
C ARG A 74 -49.24 -23.92 33.49
N ILE A 75 -49.15 -23.48 32.24
CA ILE A 75 -48.13 -23.93 31.29
C ILE A 75 -47.23 -22.74 31.02
N PRO A 76 -45.92 -22.87 31.26
CA PRO A 76 -45.03 -21.75 31.08
C PRO A 76 -44.85 -21.39 29.60
N VAL A 77 -44.76 -20.08 29.33
CA VAL A 77 -44.66 -19.48 28.00
C VAL A 77 -43.27 -18.87 27.83
N VAL A 78 -42.49 -19.43 26.89
CA VAL A 78 -41.19 -18.88 26.47
C VAL A 78 -41.38 -18.17 25.14
N MET A 79 -41.12 -16.86 25.11
CA MET A 79 -41.17 -16.08 23.88
C MET A 79 -39.80 -16.09 23.20
N PHE A 80 -39.75 -16.52 21.94
CA PHE A 80 -38.53 -16.54 21.14
C PHE A 80 -38.75 -15.73 19.88
N SER A 81 -38.26 -14.49 19.87
CA SER A 81 -38.58 -13.49 18.84
C SER A 81 -37.36 -12.72 18.34
N ALA A 82 -37.44 -12.16 17.14
CA ALA A 82 -36.47 -11.21 16.58
C ALA A 82 -36.79 -9.75 16.89
N VAL A 83 -37.87 -9.46 17.64
CA VAL A 83 -38.23 -8.09 18.03
C VAL A 83 -37.23 -7.56 19.05
N GLU A 84 -36.75 -6.33 18.82
CA GLU A 84 -35.78 -5.61 19.68
C GLU A 84 -36.42 -4.40 20.38
N ASP A 85 -37.75 -4.31 20.39
CA ASP A 85 -38.50 -3.23 21.01
C ASP A 85 -38.59 -3.42 22.54
N GLU A 86 -38.04 -2.47 23.30
CA GLU A 86 -37.99 -2.51 24.77
C GLU A 86 -39.39 -2.43 25.39
N GLU A 87 -40.34 -1.73 24.74
CA GLU A 87 -41.74 -1.67 25.18
C GLU A 87 -42.43 -3.04 25.04
N VAL A 88 -42.07 -3.82 24.02
CA VAL A 88 -42.60 -5.17 23.80
C VAL A 88 -42.05 -6.15 24.83
N LEU A 89 -40.79 -5.99 25.25
CA LEU A 89 -40.19 -6.82 26.28
C LEU A 89 -40.83 -6.57 27.65
N GLU A 90 -41.09 -5.31 28.01
CA GLU A 90 -41.79 -4.97 29.24
C GLU A 90 -43.24 -5.52 29.24
N ALA A 91 -43.97 -5.32 28.13
CA ALA A 91 -45.32 -5.86 27.95
C ALA A 91 -45.37 -7.39 27.99
N ALA A 92 -44.33 -8.08 27.50
CA ALA A 92 -44.27 -9.55 27.52
C ALA A 92 -44.38 -10.13 28.94
N PHE A 93 -43.64 -9.58 29.89
CA PHE A 93 -43.70 -10.05 31.28
C PHE A 93 -45.02 -9.67 31.97
N GLU A 94 -45.62 -8.54 31.61
CA GLU A 94 -46.95 -8.14 32.13
C GLU A 94 -48.08 -9.04 31.60
N SER A 95 -47.94 -9.56 30.38
CA SER A 95 -48.91 -10.45 29.71
C SER A 95 -48.70 -11.95 30.02
N GLY A 96 -47.86 -12.30 31.00
CA GLY A 96 -47.71 -13.68 31.47
C GLY A 96 -46.65 -14.53 30.75
N VAL A 97 -45.67 -13.91 30.07
CA VAL A 97 -44.50 -14.62 29.52
C VAL A 97 -43.49 -14.90 30.63
N ASP A 98 -43.05 -16.15 30.77
CA ASP A 98 -42.09 -16.56 31.79
C ASP A 98 -40.63 -16.23 31.43
N GLU A 99 -40.30 -16.29 30.14
CA GLU A 99 -38.94 -16.01 29.64
C GLU A 99 -38.99 -15.41 28.22
N PHE A 100 -38.20 -14.37 27.96
CA PHE A 100 -38.11 -13.71 26.65
C PHE A 100 -36.69 -13.85 26.06
N LEU A 101 -36.60 -14.38 24.84
CA LEU A 101 -35.33 -14.68 24.17
C LEU A 101 -35.25 -14.07 22.77
N HIS A 102 -34.16 -13.36 22.52
CA HIS A 102 -33.88 -12.75 21.21
C HIS A 102 -33.24 -13.72 20.21
N LYS A 103 -33.76 -13.72 18.97
CA LYS A 103 -33.29 -14.53 17.83
C LYS A 103 -32.03 -13.98 17.16
N ASN A 104 -30.87 -14.12 17.81
CA ASN A 104 -29.59 -13.57 17.30
C ASN A 104 -28.62 -14.65 16.78
N GLY A 105 -28.98 -15.34 15.68
CA GLY A 105 -28.12 -16.33 15.03
C GLY A 105 -28.27 -17.76 15.57
N SER A 106 -27.24 -18.61 15.49
CA SER A 106 -27.33 -20.03 15.92
C SER A 106 -27.22 -20.23 17.42
N ALA A 107 -26.48 -19.36 18.13
CA ALA A 107 -26.28 -19.46 19.58
C ALA A 107 -27.57 -19.23 20.38
N SER A 108 -28.55 -18.53 19.81
CA SER A 108 -29.85 -18.30 20.45
C SER A 108 -30.73 -19.55 20.48
N ILE A 109 -30.50 -20.53 19.58
CA ILE A 109 -31.21 -21.82 19.59
C ILE A 109 -30.69 -22.72 20.72
N ASP A 110 -29.38 -22.74 20.97
CA ASP A 110 -28.81 -23.49 22.10
C ASP A 110 -29.29 -22.92 23.45
N ARG A 111 -29.41 -21.59 23.52
CA ARG A 111 -29.99 -20.89 24.67
C ARG A 111 -31.47 -21.20 24.84
N LEU A 112 -32.26 -21.15 23.76
CA LEU A 112 -33.65 -21.58 23.76
C LEU A 112 -33.83 -22.99 24.33
N VAL A 113 -33.02 -23.96 23.88
CA VAL A 113 -33.07 -25.33 24.39
C VAL A 113 -32.78 -25.39 25.89
N THR A 114 -31.81 -24.60 26.36
CA THR A 114 -31.43 -24.54 27.78
C THR A 114 -32.55 -23.95 28.64
N ASP A 115 -33.15 -22.85 28.19
CA ASP A 115 -34.16 -22.13 28.96
C ASP A 115 -35.49 -22.88 28.94
N VAL A 116 -35.90 -23.44 27.80
CA VAL A 116 -37.04 -24.37 27.72
C VAL A 116 -36.80 -25.59 28.62
N SER A 117 -35.62 -26.21 28.60
CA SER A 117 -35.32 -27.33 29.51
C SER A 117 -35.41 -26.94 30.99
N THR A 118 -35.00 -25.72 31.34
CA THR A 118 -35.07 -25.20 32.71
C THR A 118 -36.52 -24.97 33.13
N VAL A 119 -37.29 -24.33 32.26
CA VAL A 119 -38.69 -23.97 32.47
C VAL A 119 -39.59 -25.21 32.56
N CYS A 120 -39.45 -26.19 31.67
CA CYS A 120 -40.28 -27.41 31.69
C CYS A 120 -39.80 -28.43 32.76
N SER A 121 -38.62 -28.23 33.39
CA SER A 121 -38.15 -29.05 34.54
C SER A 121 -38.60 -28.50 35.90
N ALA A 122 -39.29 -27.37 35.94
CA ALA A 122 -39.59 -26.65 37.18
C ALA A 122 -40.81 -27.21 37.93
N GLU A 123 -40.56 -28.18 38.83
CA GLU A 123 -41.25 -28.24 40.14
C GLU A 123 -40.68 -27.21 41.14
N GLY A 124 -40.03 -26.13 40.67
CA GLY A 124 -39.36 -25.14 41.53
C GLY A 124 -39.75 -23.71 41.18
N ALA A 125 -40.60 -23.11 42.01
CA ALA A 125 -40.88 -21.67 42.07
C ALA A 125 -39.59 -20.81 42.16
N PRO A 126 -39.64 -19.51 41.80
CA PRO A 126 -38.50 -18.59 41.94
C PRO A 126 -37.92 -18.68 43.36
N GLY A 127 -36.58 -18.77 43.43
CA GLY A 127 -35.83 -19.21 44.61
C GLY A 127 -36.37 -18.69 45.93
N ALA A 128 -36.89 -19.60 46.76
CA ALA A 128 -37.13 -19.33 48.16
C ALA A 128 -35.80 -18.85 48.78
N LYS A 129 -35.77 -17.60 49.26
CA LYS A 129 -34.64 -17.06 50.03
C LYS A 129 -34.27 -18.11 51.08
N GLN A 130 -33.00 -18.55 51.09
CA GLN A 130 -32.51 -19.41 52.16
C GLN A 130 -32.72 -18.70 53.50
N ASP A 131 -33.23 -19.43 54.49
CA ASP A 131 -33.38 -18.91 55.85
C ASP A 131 -31.99 -18.69 56.47
N VAL A 132 -31.60 -17.42 56.61
CA VAL A 132 -30.33 -16.97 57.17
C VAL A 132 -30.45 -16.49 58.62
N SER A 133 -31.59 -16.66 59.27
CA SER A 133 -31.85 -16.16 60.63
C SER A 133 -30.86 -16.68 61.69
N GLY A 134 -30.19 -17.81 61.44
CA GLY A 134 -29.12 -18.36 62.29
C GLY A 134 -27.68 -17.98 61.88
N HIS A 135 -27.51 -17.20 60.81
CA HIS A 135 -26.22 -16.79 60.25
C HIS A 135 -26.08 -15.27 60.14
N GLU A 136 -27.00 -14.51 60.75
CA GLU A 136 -26.86 -13.06 60.85
C GLU A 136 -25.58 -12.75 61.63
N PRO A 137 -24.65 -11.96 61.06
CA PRO A 137 -23.41 -11.63 61.74
C PRO A 137 -23.72 -10.83 63.01
N SER A 138 -23.02 -11.15 64.08
CA SER A 138 -23.07 -10.38 65.32
C SER A 138 -22.59 -8.94 65.10
N VAL A 139 -22.96 -8.03 66.00
CA VAL A 139 -22.48 -6.64 65.98
C VAL A 139 -20.94 -6.56 65.99
N GLU A 140 -20.27 -7.49 66.68
CA GLU A 140 -18.80 -7.59 66.69
C GLU A 140 -18.23 -8.03 65.34
N GLU A 141 -18.89 -8.95 64.63
CA GLU A 141 -18.48 -9.40 63.30
C GLU A 141 -18.70 -8.31 62.24
N VAL A 142 -19.82 -7.59 62.30
CA VAL A 142 -20.09 -6.43 61.44
C VAL A 142 -19.09 -5.31 61.73
N SER A 143 -18.82 -5.01 63.00
CA SER A 143 -17.83 -3.99 63.38
C SER A 143 -16.42 -4.36 62.91
N ARG A 144 -16.03 -5.63 63.01
CA ARG A 144 -14.75 -6.12 62.47
C ARG A 144 -14.69 -6.00 60.95
N ALA A 145 -15.78 -6.35 60.25
CA ALA A 145 -15.85 -6.21 58.80
C ALA A 145 -15.70 -4.76 58.33
N VAL A 146 -16.24 -3.79 59.08
CA VAL A 146 -16.04 -2.35 58.83
C VAL A 146 -14.60 -1.93 59.12
N SER A 147 -13.99 -2.45 60.19
CA SER A 147 -12.61 -2.14 60.56
C SER A 147 -11.59 -2.66 59.54
N GLU A 148 -11.79 -3.87 59.03
CA GLU A 148 -10.90 -4.56 58.09
C GLU A 148 -11.20 -4.24 56.61
N ALA A 149 -12.24 -3.44 56.34
CA ALA A 149 -12.58 -3.04 54.98
C ALA A 149 -11.41 -2.26 54.35
N PRO A 150 -11.04 -2.53 53.08
CA PRO A 150 -9.95 -1.81 52.39
C PRO A 150 -10.30 -0.35 52.07
N VAL A 151 -11.55 0.06 52.31
CA VAL A 151 -12.05 1.42 52.14
C VAL A 151 -11.98 2.14 53.48
N GLY A 152 -11.49 3.38 53.46
CA GLY A 152 -11.49 4.24 54.64
C GLY A 152 -12.91 4.58 55.04
N VAL A 153 -13.32 4.22 56.24
CA VAL A 153 -14.65 4.51 56.80
C VAL A 153 -14.50 5.53 57.90
N SER A 154 -15.38 6.52 57.90
CA SER A 154 -15.41 7.59 58.90
C SER A 154 -16.84 7.94 59.28
N LEU A 155 -17.06 8.34 60.54
CA LEU A 155 -18.34 8.92 60.99
C LEU A 155 -18.08 10.34 61.50
N SER A 156 -18.91 11.28 61.08
CA SER A 156 -18.93 12.65 61.61
C SER A 156 -20.24 12.91 62.32
N ASP A 157 -20.20 13.65 63.42
CA ASP A 157 -21.36 13.95 64.25
C ASP A 157 -21.91 15.35 63.93
N PRO A 158 -23.11 15.46 63.33
CA PRO A 158 -23.72 16.74 62.96
C PRO A 158 -24.26 17.55 64.14
N GLU A 159 -24.46 16.94 65.32
CA GLU A 159 -24.91 17.66 66.52
C GLU A 159 -23.78 18.50 67.13
N LEU A 160 -22.52 18.10 66.87
CA LEU A 160 -21.35 18.82 67.32
C LEU A 160 -20.97 19.95 66.36
N PRO A 161 -20.48 21.11 66.87
CA PRO A 161 -20.05 22.21 66.02
C PRO A 161 -18.98 21.76 65.02
N ASP A 162 -19.18 22.13 63.75
CA ASP A 162 -18.26 21.88 62.65
C ASP A 162 -18.14 20.41 62.19
N TYR A 163 -19.09 19.54 62.57
CA TYR A 163 -19.20 18.14 62.11
C TYR A 163 -17.88 17.35 62.26
N PRO A 164 -17.35 17.25 63.49
CA PRO A 164 -16.09 16.56 63.74
C PRO A 164 -16.22 15.05 63.54
N LEU A 165 -15.11 14.43 63.14
CA LEU A 165 -14.97 12.98 63.12
C LEU A 165 -15.12 12.39 64.53
N VAL A 166 -15.98 11.40 64.69
CA VAL A 166 -16.19 10.61 65.92
C VAL A 166 -15.75 9.16 65.79
N TYR A 167 -15.53 8.69 64.57
CA TYR A 167 -14.97 7.36 64.28
C TYR A 167 -14.19 7.37 62.96
N VAL A 168 -13.11 6.59 62.90
CA VAL A 168 -12.38 6.22 61.68
C VAL A 168 -11.90 4.77 61.81
N ASN A 169 -11.78 4.04 60.70
CA ASN A 169 -11.19 2.69 60.68
C ASN A 169 -9.69 2.70 60.32
N ASP A 170 -9.05 1.54 60.40
CA ASP A 170 -7.61 1.39 60.12
C ASP A 170 -7.25 1.81 58.68
N ALA A 171 -8.09 1.44 57.69
CA ALA A 171 -7.87 1.84 56.30
C ALA A 171 -7.92 3.38 56.10
N TRP A 172 -8.72 4.10 56.88
CA TRP A 172 -8.75 5.56 56.84
C TRP A 172 -7.42 6.16 57.33
N GLU A 173 -6.87 5.60 58.41
CA GLU A 173 -5.55 6.00 58.94
C GLU A 173 -4.44 5.68 57.94
N ASP A 174 -4.49 4.52 57.28
CA ASP A 174 -3.53 4.13 56.24
C ASP A 174 -3.59 5.07 55.01
N HIS A 175 -4.79 5.37 54.51
CA HIS A 175 -4.97 6.20 53.31
C HIS A 175 -4.54 7.65 53.54
N THR A 176 -4.85 8.20 54.72
CA THR A 176 -4.61 9.61 55.04
C THR A 176 -3.28 9.86 55.76
N GLY A 177 -2.70 8.83 56.39
CA GLY A 177 -1.51 8.93 57.23
C GLY A 177 -1.71 9.70 58.54
N TYR A 178 -2.96 10.03 58.90
CA TYR A 178 -3.29 10.68 60.17
C TYR A 178 -3.66 9.63 61.21
N PRO A 179 -2.98 9.59 62.38
CA PRO A 179 -3.36 8.67 63.42
C PRO A 179 -4.76 9.03 63.94
N THR A 180 -5.55 8.01 64.29
CA THR A 180 -6.92 8.17 64.78
C THR A 180 -7.03 9.25 65.87
N GLU A 181 -6.10 9.27 66.83
CA GLU A 181 -6.05 10.27 67.92
C GLU A 181 -5.92 11.74 67.44
N GLU A 182 -5.30 11.97 66.28
CA GLU A 182 -5.15 13.30 65.68
C GLU A 182 -6.32 13.67 64.75
N ALA A 183 -7.10 12.70 64.31
CA ALA A 183 -8.22 12.87 63.37
C ALA A 183 -9.55 13.07 64.08
N ILE A 184 -9.80 12.31 65.16
CA ILE A 184 -11.01 12.41 65.96
C ILE A 184 -11.15 13.83 66.56
N GLY A 185 -12.37 14.37 66.53
CA GLY A 185 -12.69 15.71 67.00
C GLY A 185 -12.44 16.82 65.98
N ARG A 186 -12.05 16.50 64.74
CA ARG A 186 -11.79 17.50 63.68
C ARG A 186 -12.66 17.26 62.46
N ASN A 187 -13.01 18.35 61.77
CA ASN A 187 -13.70 18.24 60.49
C ASN A 187 -12.77 17.67 59.40
N PRO A 188 -13.20 16.68 58.60
CA PRO A 188 -12.37 16.06 57.55
C PRO A 188 -11.75 17.01 56.51
N ARG A 189 -12.25 18.25 56.39
CA ARG A 189 -11.71 19.25 55.44
C ARG A 189 -10.25 19.62 55.68
N PHE A 190 -9.64 19.25 56.82
CA PHE A 190 -8.19 19.42 56.99
C PHE A 190 -7.36 18.58 56.01
N LEU A 191 -7.96 17.57 55.35
CA LEU A 191 -7.35 16.82 54.26
C LEU A 191 -7.29 17.63 52.95
N GLN A 192 -8.00 18.75 52.85
CA GLN A 192 -7.99 19.61 51.66
C GLN A 192 -6.77 20.53 51.66
N GLY A 193 -6.26 20.87 50.48
CA GLY A 193 -5.05 21.68 50.33
C GLY A 193 -4.99 22.45 49.01
N PRO A 194 -3.81 22.95 48.60
CA PRO A 194 -3.68 23.94 47.53
C PRO A 194 -4.20 23.52 46.15
N GLY A 195 -4.22 22.21 45.86
CA GLY A 195 -4.69 21.64 44.60
C GLY A 195 -6.06 20.97 44.71
N THR A 196 -6.76 21.15 45.83
CA THR A 196 -8.16 20.72 45.96
C THR A 196 -9.05 21.66 45.15
N ASP A 197 -9.87 21.09 44.28
CA ASP A 197 -10.77 21.85 43.41
C ASP A 197 -11.91 22.52 44.23
N PRO A 198 -12.06 23.85 44.20
CA PRO A 198 -13.11 24.56 44.94
C PRO A 198 -14.53 24.18 44.52
N GLU A 199 -14.77 23.87 43.25
CA GLU A 199 -16.10 23.50 42.75
C GLU A 199 -16.54 22.15 43.34
N THR A 200 -15.63 21.18 43.38
CA THR A 200 -15.85 19.89 44.04
C THR A 200 -16.16 20.06 45.54
N VAL A 201 -15.49 20.99 46.23
CA VAL A 201 -15.75 21.29 47.65
C VAL A 201 -17.14 21.91 47.85
N GLU A 202 -17.55 22.83 46.97
CA GLU A 202 -18.88 23.45 47.03
C GLU A 202 -20.00 22.45 46.79
N ARG A 203 -19.83 21.53 45.82
CA ARG A 203 -20.76 20.41 45.59
C ARG A 203 -20.91 19.52 46.81
N LEU A 204 -19.79 19.13 47.42
CA LEU A 204 -19.78 18.34 48.65
C LEU A 204 -20.48 19.06 49.80
N SER A 205 -20.19 20.34 50.01
CA SER A 205 -20.81 21.15 51.07
C SER A 205 -22.31 21.32 50.85
N SER A 206 -22.75 21.48 49.60
CA SER A 206 -24.16 21.65 49.25
C SER A 206 -24.95 20.38 49.51
N ALA A 207 -24.43 19.22 49.10
CA ALA A 207 -25.07 17.92 49.33
C ALA A 207 -25.16 17.59 50.83
N ILE A 208 -24.10 17.84 51.60
CA ILE A 208 -24.13 17.67 53.07
C ILE A 208 -25.23 18.56 53.68
N SER A 209 -25.30 19.83 53.28
CA SER A 209 -26.31 20.78 53.80
C SER A 209 -27.75 20.42 53.40
N ALA A 210 -27.93 19.69 52.30
CA ALA A 210 -29.22 19.20 51.83
C ALA A 210 -29.57 17.80 52.37
N GLU A 211 -28.69 17.19 53.18
CA GLU A 211 -28.79 15.79 53.62
C GLU A 211 -28.89 14.80 52.45
N GLU A 212 -28.17 15.08 51.36
CA GLU A 212 -28.12 14.23 50.18
C GLU A 212 -26.83 13.41 50.14
N GLN A 213 -26.93 12.16 49.65
CA GLN A 213 -25.76 11.35 49.35
C GLN A 213 -24.98 11.95 48.18
N ILE A 214 -23.66 11.98 48.27
CA ILE A 214 -22.79 12.42 47.17
C ILE A 214 -21.54 11.56 47.08
N THR A 215 -21.09 11.29 45.85
CA THR A 215 -19.77 10.74 45.54
C THR A 215 -18.98 11.73 44.71
N VAL A 216 -17.75 12.04 45.12
CA VAL A 216 -16.82 12.93 44.41
C VAL A 216 -15.41 12.38 44.39
N GLU A 217 -14.66 12.63 43.31
CA GLU A 217 -13.21 12.44 43.28
C GLU A 217 -12.55 13.77 43.68
N ILE A 218 -12.04 13.84 44.91
CA ILE A 218 -11.45 15.05 45.47
C ILE A 218 -9.95 14.86 45.73
N ARG A 219 -9.16 15.89 45.40
CA ARG A 219 -7.73 15.88 45.73
C ARG A 219 -7.54 16.20 47.21
N ASN A 220 -6.97 15.26 47.95
CA ASN A 220 -6.67 15.39 49.38
C ASN A 220 -5.17 15.28 49.62
N TYR A 221 -4.75 15.55 50.86
CA TYR A 221 -3.36 15.61 51.29
C TYR A 221 -3.18 14.78 52.55
N ARG A 222 -2.21 13.88 52.51
CA ARG A 222 -1.82 13.08 53.67
C ARG A 222 -1.13 13.94 54.73
N ARG A 223 -0.93 13.39 55.92
CA ARG A 223 -0.24 14.06 57.04
C ARG A 223 1.16 14.56 56.70
N ASP A 224 1.87 13.88 55.80
CA ASP A 224 3.20 14.27 55.30
C ASP A 224 3.16 15.35 54.20
N GLY A 225 1.97 15.77 53.76
CA GLY A 225 1.75 16.71 52.67
C GLY A 225 1.69 16.09 51.27
N THR A 226 1.78 14.77 51.15
CA THR A 226 1.69 14.08 49.86
C THR A 226 0.25 14.13 49.33
N PRO A 227 0.01 14.64 48.11
CA PRO A 227 -1.33 14.66 47.53
C PRO A 227 -1.77 13.25 47.11
N PHE A 228 -3.07 12.98 47.25
CA PHE A 228 -3.72 11.76 46.77
C PHE A 228 -5.13 12.07 46.25
N TRP A 229 -5.62 11.23 45.34
CA TRP A 229 -6.98 11.31 44.85
C TRP A 229 -7.87 10.43 45.71
N ASN A 230 -8.85 11.05 46.35
CA ASN A 230 -9.82 10.39 47.21
C ASN A 230 -11.16 10.34 46.49
N GLU A 231 -11.62 9.14 46.16
CA GLU A 231 -13.02 8.92 45.78
C GLU A 231 -13.83 8.84 47.07
N LEU A 232 -14.45 9.98 47.41
CA LEU A 232 -15.17 10.21 48.65
C LEU A 232 -16.67 10.08 48.41
N THR A 233 -17.32 9.14 49.11
CA THR A 233 -18.77 9.07 49.23
C THR A 233 -19.17 9.54 50.63
N VAL A 234 -20.08 10.51 50.73
CA VAL A 234 -20.70 10.93 52.00
C VAL A 234 -22.19 10.65 51.95
N ALA A 235 -22.73 10.03 53.01
CA ALA A 235 -24.15 9.75 53.14
C ALA A 235 -24.65 10.05 54.57
N PRO A 236 -25.88 10.58 54.73
CA PRO A 236 -26.51 10.71 56.03
C PRO A 236 -26.91 9.34 56.59
N VAL A 237 -26.80 9.18 57.91
CA VAL A 237 -27.26 8.02 58.67
C VAL A 237 -28.27 8.52 59.68
N TYR A 238 -29.48 7.96 59.63
CA TYR A 238 -30.59 8.33 60.50
C TYR A 238 -30.75 7.34 61.66
N ASP A 239 -31.22 7.82 62.80
CA ASP A 239 -31.58 6.97 63.93
C ASP A 239 -32.97 6.32 63.76
N ALA A 240 -33.44 5.64 64.81
CA ALA A 240 -34.73 4.96 64.81
C ALA A 240 -35.94 5.92 64.82
N ASP A 241 -35.73 7.17 65.24
CA ASP A 241 -36.74 8.23 65.28
C ASP A 241 -36.79 9.02 63.95
N GLY A 242 -35.84 8.75 63.04
CA GLY A 242 -35.73 9.38 61.73
C GLY A 242 -34.93 10.67 61.74
N ASP A 243 -34.27 10.99 62.85
CA ASP A 243 -33.40 12.15 63.00
C ASP A 243 -31.99 11.84 62.49
N LEU A 244 -31.31 12.84 61.92
CA LEU A 244 -29.97 12.70 61.38
C LEU A 244 -28.97 12.42 62.51
N ALA A 245 -28.47 11.20 62.59
CA ALA A 245 -27.56 10.76 63.65
C ALA A 245 -26.09 11.04 63.31
N HIS A 246 -25.65 10.69 62.10
CA HIS A 246 -24.25 10.82 61.67
C HIS A 246 -24.14 11.04 60.17
N TYR A 247 -23.00 11.54 59.70
CA TYR A 247 -22.57 11.37 58.31
C TYR A 247 -21.53 10.27 58.22
N VAL A 248 -21.76 9.28 57.36
CA VAL A 248 -20.75 8.27 57.02
C VAL A 248 -19.98 8.68 55.78
N GLY A 249 -18.66 8.64 55.87
CA GLY A 249 -17.73 8.91 54.78
C GLY A 249 -16.96 7.65 54.38
N PHE A 250 -17.07 7.25 53.12
CA PHE A 250 -16.28 6.18 52.50
C PHE A 250 -15.21 6.80 51.60
N GLN A 251 -13.96 6.38 51.76
CA GLN A 251 -12.79 7.00 51.14
C GLN A 251 -11.93 5.93 50.49
N ASN A 252 -11.76 6.05 49.18
CA ASN A 252 -11.00 5.12 48.38
C ASN A 252 -9.84 5.88 47.70
N ASP A 253 -8.60 5.45 47.94
CA ASP A 253 -7.43 6.03 47.29
C ASP A 253 -7.34 5.56 45.83
N VAL A 254 -7.74 6.44 44.91
CA VAL A 254 -7.73 6.18 43.48
C VAL A 254 -6.54 6.84 42.78
N THR A 255 -5.48 7.18 43.53
CA THR A 255 -4.31 7.89 42.99
C THR A 255 -3.62 7.12 41.87
N ASP A 256 -3.42 5.81 42.03
CA ASP A 256 -2.74 5.00 41.02
C ASP A 256 -3.60 4.82 39.76
N ARG A 257 -4.92 4.70 39.91
CA ARG A 257 -5.88 4.73 38.81
C ARG A 257 -5.77 6.05 38.03
N LYS A 258 -5.81 7.19 38.73
CA LYS A 258 -5.68 8.53 38.12
C LYS A 258 -4.35 8.75 37.40
N ARG A 259 -3.23 8.28 37.99
CA ARG A 259 -1.92 8.34 37.32
C ARG A 259 -1.87 7.50 36.06
N ALA A 260 -2.47 6.31 36.08
CA ALA A 260 -2.53 5.42 34.92
C ALA A 260 -3.39 6.02 33.80
N GLU A 261 -4.56 6.57 34.14
CA GLU A 261 -5.44 7.29 33.21
C GLU A 261 -4.69 8.45 32.52
N GLN A 262 -4.04 9.32 33.31
CA GLN A 262 -3.29 10.46 32.77
C GLN A 262 -2.13 10.02 31.86
N LEU A 263 -1.35 9.01 32.27
CA LEU A 263 -0.25 8.49 31.45
C LEU A 263 -0.76 7.84 30.15
N ALA A 264 -1.93 7.21 30.18
CA ALA A 264 -2.55 6.64 28.99
C ALA A 264 -3.02 7.73 28.02
N GLU A 265 -3.62 8.81 28.54
CA GLU A 265 -4.05 9.97 27.76
C GLU A 265 -2.86 10.67 27.09
N GLU A 266 -1.79 10.99 27.83
CA GLU A 266 -0.58 11.59 27.29
C GLU A 266 0.06 10.73 26.17
N ARG A 267 0.05 9.40 26.34
CA ARG A 267 0.54 8.46 25.32
C ARG A 267 -0.37 8.43 24.10
N ALA A 268 -1.69 8.45 24.29
CA ALA A 268 -2.66 8.46 23.21
C ALA A 268 -2.56 9.73 22.36
N GLU A 269 -2.44 10.90 22.99
CA GLU A 269 -2.23 12.17 22.29
C GLU A 269 -0.94 12.19 21.48
N LYS A 270 0.15 11.69 22.07
CA LYS A 270 1.44 11.61 21.38
C LYS A 270 1.37 10.68 20.17
N LEU A 271 0.77 9.50 20.33
CA LEU A 271 0.57 8.54 19.24
C LEU A 271 -0.33 9.09 18.14
N ALA A 272 -1.41 9.80 18.50
CA ALA A 272 -2.31 10.43 17.54
C ALA A 272 -1.58 11.50 16.70
N THR A 273 -0.77 12.34 17.35
CA THR A 273 0.05 13.36 16.69
C THR A 273 1.06 12.74 15.72
N GLU A 274 1.75 11.69 16.16
CA GLU A 274 2.72 10.98 15.31
C GLU A 274 2.05 10.29 14.11
N ARG A 275 0.90 9.65 14.33
CA ARG A 275 0.10 9.03 13.27
C ARG A 275 -0.36 10.06 12.23
N GLN A 276 -0.88 11.19 12.68
CA GLN A 276 -1.34 12.25 11.78
C GLN A 276 -0.18 12.87 10.98
N ALA A 277 1.02 12.94 11.55
CA ALA A 277 2.21 13.38 10.82
C ALA A 277 2.60 12.34 9.74
N LEU A 278 2.53 11.05 10.05
CA LEU A 278 2.82 9.98 9.10
C LEU A 278 1.80 9.94 7.95
N ASP A 279 0.50 10.05 8.26
CA ASP A 279 -0.57 10.04 7.26
C ASP A 279 -0.46 11.22 6.30
N ARG A 280 -0.05 12.40 6.79
CA ARG A 280 0.24 13.57 5.94
C ARG A 280 1.39 13.32 4.96
N VAL A 281 2.50 12.77 5.45
CA VAL A 281 3.66 12.43 4.61
C VAL A 281 3.29 11.37 3.57
N LEU A 282 2.58 10.31 3.97
CA LEU A 282 2.15 9.26 3.05
C LEU A 282 1.16 9.76 2.00
N GLY A 283 0.21 10.62 2.39
CA GLY A 283 -0.74 11.24 1.47
C GLY A 283 -0.02 12.03 0.38
N ARG A 284 0.90 12.91 0.78
CA ARG A 284 1.72 13.70 -0.14
C ARG A 284 2.55 12.86 -1.10
N VAL A 285 3.25 11.87 -0.54
CA VAL A 285 4.10 10.95 -1.29
C VAL A 285 3.31 10.19 -2.36
N ASN A 286 2.18 9.61 -1.98
CA ASN A 286 1.37 8.81 -2.89
C ASN A 286 0.64 9.67 -3.93
N GLY A 287 0.21 10.88 -3.55
CA GLY A 287 -0.38 11.86 -4.46
C GLY A 287 0.59 12.22 -5.57
N LEU A 288 1.78 12.71 -5.18
CA LEU A 288 2.82 13.11 -6.12
C LEU A 288 3.23 11.97 -7.06
N LEU A 289 3.40 10.75 -6.54
CA LEU A 289 3.78 9.59 -7.36
C LEU A 289 2.70 9.22 -8.37
N SER A 290 1.43 9.32 -8.00
CA SER A 290 0.29 8.99 -8.86
C SER A 290 0.10 10.01 -9.98
N GLU A 291 0.21 11.31 -9.67
CA GLU A 291 0.08 12.37 -10.68
C GLU A 291 1.26 12.40 -11.63
N ILE A 292 2.50 12.26 -11.13
CA ILE A 292 3.67 12.12 -12.00
C ILE A 292 3.52 10.89 -12.91
N SER A 293 3.06 9.74 -12.39
CA SER A 293 2.81 8.57 -13.23
C SER A 293 1.82 8.88 -14.37
N ARG A 294 0.76 9.65 -14.11
CA ARG A 294 -0.22 10.06 -15.12
C ARG A 294 0.41 10.97 -16.17
N ILE A 295 1.18 11.98 -15.75
CA ILE A 295 1.90 12.89 -16.65
C ILE A 295 2.77 12.10 -17.63
N LEU A 296 3.53 11.13 -17.13
CA LEU A 296 4.46 10.35 -17.96
C LEU A 296 3.76 9.44 -18.98
N VAL A 297 2.51 9.05 -18.73
CA VAL A 297 1.70 8.25 -19.67
C VAL A 297 1.05 9.14 -20.73
N GLU A 298 0.59 10.32 -20.36
CA GLU A 298 -0.14 11.24 -21.25
C GLU A 298 0.78 12.07 -22.16
N SER A 299 1.94 12.45 -21.66
CA SER A 299 2.85 13.36 -22.35
C SER A 299 3.79 12.63 -23.30
N ARG A 300 4.01 13.22 -24.48
CA ARG A 300 4.93 12.70 -25.52
C ARG A 300 6.13 13.60 -25.78
N ASP A 301 6.32 14.58 -24.92
CA ASP A 301 7.34 15.60 -25.07
C ASP A 301 8.06 15.82 -23.74
N SER A 302 9.38 15.88 -23.79
CA SER A 302 10.24 15.95 -22.62
C SER A 302 10.14 17.30 -21.90
N GLU A 303 9.96 18.39 -22.66
CA GLU A 303 9.78 19.74 -22.10
C GLU A 303 8.43 19.82 -21.36
N THR A 304 7.36 19.34 -22.00
CA THR A 304 6.03 19.24 -21.38
C THR A 304 6.03 18.37 -20.11
N ILE A 305 6.80 17.28 -20.08
CA ILE A 305 6.95 16.45 -18.87
C ILE A 305 7.63 17.26 -17.77
N ALA A 306 8.73 17.96 -18.07
CA ALA A 306 9.48 18.71 -17.09
C ALA A 306 8.64 19.85 -16.47
N GLU A 307 7.87 20.56 -17.28
CA GLU A 307 6.95 21.62 -16.85
C GLU A 307 5.87 21.07 -15.91
N ARG A 308 5.09 20.08 -16.36
CA ARG A 308 4.00 19.50 -15.57
C ARG A 308 4.48 18.87 -14.26
N VAL A 309 5.66 18.23 -14.26
CA VAL A 309 6.24 17.69 -13.01
C VAL A 309 6.58 18.82 -12.03
N CYS A 310 7.14 19.93 -12.49
CA CYS A 310 7.43 21.06 -11.61
C CYS A 310 6.14 21.71 -11.08
N GLU A 311 5.08 21.80 -11.91
CA GLU A 311 3.75 22.26 -11.49
C GLU A 311 3.15 21.40 -10.39
N GLU A 312 3.11 20.07 -10.56
CA GLU A 312 2.61 19.15 -9.53
C GLU A 312 3.41 19.26 -8.22
N ILE A 313 4.73 19.43 -8.30
CA ILE A 313 5.56 19.64 -7.10
C ILE A 313 5.21 20.97 -6.41
N ALA A 314 4.87 22.01 -7.16
CA ALA A 314 4.50 23.31 -6.60
C ALA A 314 3.08 23.31 -6.00
N ASP A 315 2.16 22.54 -6.58
CA ASP A 315 0.78 22.44 -6.11
C ASP A 315 0.63 21.51 -4.90
N GLU A 316 1.59 20.60 -4.68
CA GLU A 316 1.56 19.62 -3.59
C GLU A 316 1.87 20.25 -2.21
N PRO A 317 0.95 20.13 -1.23
CA PRO A 317 1.10 20.73 0.09
C PRO A 317 2.39 20.34 0.83
N GLY A 318 3.16 21.35 1.22
CA GLY A 318 4.38 21.20 2.02
C GLY A 318 5.68 21.11 1.21
N TYR A 319 5.57 21.15 -0.12
CA TYR A 319 6.61 21.67 -0.99
C TYR A 319 6.36 23.15 -1.31
N MET A 320 7.41 23.86 -1.65
CA MET A 320 7.35 25.25 -2.12
C MET A 320 7.35 25.32 -3.65
N GLY A 321 8.02 24.36 -4.28
CA GLY A 321 8.22 24.30 -5.72
C GLY A 321 9.49 23.53 -6.05
N GLY A 322 9.77 23.44 -7.35
CA GLY A 322 10.90 22.67 -7.84
C GLY A 322 11.36 23.13 -9.21
N TRP A 323 12.45 22.52 -9.65
CA TRP A 323 13.05 22.74 -10.96
C TRP A 323 13.63 21.45 -11.52
N ILE A 324 13.60 21.31 -12.84
CA ILE A 324 14.32 20.29 -13.58
C ILE A 324 15.37 20.99 -14.42
N ALA A 325 16.59 20.48 -14.39
CA ALA A 325 17.70 21.02 -15.15
C ALA A 325 18.60 19.92 -15.72
N GLU A 326 19.18 20.20 -16.88
CA GLU A 326 20.12 19.31 -17.56
C GLU A 326 21.55 19.85 -17.43
N VAL A 327 22.53 18.95 -17.45
CA VAL A 327 23.94 19.35 -17.49
C VAL A 327 24.42 19.30 -18.94
N SER A 328 24.67 20.48 -19.51
CA SER A 328 25.12 20.60 -20.90
C SER A 328 26.50 19.97 -21.08
N SER A 329 26.59 18.96 -21.95
CA SER A 329 27.86 18.33 -22.32
C SER A 329 28.79 19.27 -23.08
N ALA A 330 28.24 20.29 -23.76
CA ALA A 330 29.01 21.26 -24.55
C ALA A 330 29.63 22.36 -23.68
N THR A 331 28.94 22.81 -22.64
CA THR A 331 29.35 23.97 -21.83
C THR A 331 29.74 23.62 -20.39
N GLY A 332 29.37 22.43 -19.91
CA GLY A 332 29.54 22.01 -18.52
C GLY A 332 28.68 22.82 -17.54
N ARG A 333 27.62 23.48 -18.03
CA ARG A 333 26.70 24.30 -17.24
C ARG A 333 25.42 23.55 -16.91
N LEU A 334 24.76 23.98 -15.84
CA LEU A 334 23.44 23.51 -15.46
C LEU A 334 22.38 24.40 -16.11
N ASP A 335 21.63 23.86 -17.06
CA ASP A 335 20.60 24.57 -17.82
C ASP A 335 19.21 24.14 -17.30
N VAL A 336 18.46 25.08 -16.75
CA VAL A 336 17.13 24.83 -16.18
C VAL A 336 16.13 24.66 -17.31
N THR A 337 15.54 23.48 -17.41
CA THR A 337 14.53 23.13 -18.41
C THR A 337 13.14 23.57 -17.97
N ALA A 338 12.82 23.42 -16.69
CA ALA A 338 11.54 23.82 -16.11
C ALA A 338 11.70 24.25 -14.65
N ALA A 339 10.83 25.14 -14.19
CA ALA A 339 10.73 25.55 -12.80
C ALA A 339 9.31 26.01 -12.47
N SER A 340 8.84 25.73 -11.26
CA SER A 340 7.55 26.20 -10.76
C SER A 340 7.56 26.39 -9.24
N GLY A 341 6.71 27.28 -8.72
CA GLY A 341 6.60 27.60 -7.30
C GLY A 341 7.76 28.42 -6.69
N ILE A 342 8.79 28.73 -7.47
CA ILE A 342 10.00 29.44 -7.03
C ILE A 342 10.38 30.56 -8.00
N SER A 343 11.17 31.54 -7.53
CA SER A 343 11.69 32.64 -8.37
C SER A 343 12.86 32.20 -9.25
N LEU A 344 12.60 31.26 -10.17
CA LEU A 344 13.54 30.73 -11.15
C LEU A 344 12.84 30.62 -12.51
N GLU A 345 13.49 31.05 -13.58
CA GLU A 345 12.94 31.00 -14.94
C GLU A 345 13.50 29.78 -15.71
N ALA A 346 12.65 29.15 -16.53
CA ALA A 346 13.10 28.17 -17.52
C ALA A 346 14.07 28.83 -18.52
N GLY A 347 15.11 28.10 -18.92
CA GLY A 347 16.23 28.60 -19.74
C GLY A 347 17.36 29.28 -18.96
N ALA A 348 17.26 29.42 -17.64
CA ALA A 348 18.36 29.93 -16.82
C ALA A 348 19.55 28.95 -16.83
N SER A 349 20.77 29.47 -16.98
CA SER A 349 22.00 28.66 -17.06
C SER A 349 23.02 29.07 -16.00
N PHE A 350 23.49 28.11 -15.20
CA PHE A 350 24.41 28.34 -14.08
C PHE A 350 25.74 27.62 -14.26
N SER A 351 26.84 28.21 -13.80
CA SER A 351 28.08 27.45 -13.63
C SER A 351 27.90 26.49 -12.46
N LEU A 352 28.42 25.26 -12.56
CA LEU A 352 28.40 24.28 -11.46
C LEU A 352 29.13 24.75 -10.20
N ASP A 353 30.00 25.76 -10.32
CA ASP A 353 30.65 26.38 -9.16
C ASP A 353 29.78 27.40 -8.42
N GLU A 354 28.73 27.89 -9.09
CA GLU A 354 27.76 28.85 -8.55
C GLU A 354 26.52 28.16 -7.95
N THR A 355 26.41 26.83 -8.10
CA THR A 355 25.33 26.01 -7.55
C THR A 355 25.68 25.46 -6.16
N PRO A 356 24.69 25.02 -5.37
CA PRO A 356 24.93 24.33 -4.11
C PRO A 356 25.77 23.06 -4.30
N PRO A 357 26.63 22.68 -3.33
CA PRO A 357 27.46 21.49 -3.44
C PRO A 357 26.65 20.21 -3.67
N GLU A 358 25.42 20.14 -3.17
CA GLU A 358 24.51 19.01 -3.34
C GLU A 358 24.18 18.73 -4.82
N VAL A 359 24.24 19.75 -5.68
CA VAL A 359 24.11 19.58 -7.14
C VAL A 359 25.31 18.82 -7.72
N ARG A 360 26.53 19.21 -7.34
CA ARG A 360 27.75 18.52 -7.78
C ARG A 360 27.85 17.12 -7.19
N GLU A 361 27.52 16.96 -5.91
CA GLU A 361 27.49 15.65 -5.25
C GLU A 361 26.47 14.72 -5.93
N ALA A 362 25.28 15.20 -6.31
CA ALA A 362 24.31 14.40 -7.06
C ALA A 362 24.81 14.00 -8.46
N ILE A 363 25.59 14.87 -9.12
CA ILE A 363 26.24 14.61 -10.40
C ILE A 363 27.34 13.56 -10.26
N GLU A 364 28.12 13.59 -9.18
CA GLU A 364 29.27 12.70 -8.97
C GLU A 364 28.85 11.32 -8.46
N THR A 365 27.91 11.26 -7.50
CA THR A 365 27.54 10.01 -6.84
C THR A 365 26.31 9.36 -7.44
N GLU A 366 25.51 10.09 -8.23
CA GLU A 366 24.21 9.63 -8.73
C GLU A 366 23.23 9.24 -7.61
N GLU A 367 23.38 9.85 -6.44
CA GLU A 367 22.49 9.68 -5.29
C GLU A 367 21.74 10.96 -4.94
N VAL A 368 20.67 10.82 -4.16
CA VAL A 368 19.86 11.96 -3.70
C VAL A 368 20.56 12.67 -2.53
N HIS A 369 20.83 13.96 -2.72
CA HIS A 369 21.45 14.82 -1.70
C HIS A 369 20.49 15.90 -1.24
N GLY A 370 20.64 16.35 0.01
CA GLY A 370 19.76 17.39 0.52
C GLY A 370 20.35 18.16 1.69
N ARG A 371 19.90 19.41 1.81
CA ARG A 371 20.48 20.44 2.67
C ARG A 371 19.39 21.24 3.38
N ALA A 372 19.66 21.65 4.62
CA ALA A 372 18.86 22.63 5.34
C ALA A 372 19.45 24.04 5.22
N ALA A 373 18.60 25.06 5.28
CA ALA A 373 18.99 26.46 5.32
C ALA A 373 19.98 26.72 6.48
N GLY A 374 21.08 27.45 6.21
CA GLY A 374 22.05 27.88 7.23
C GLY A 374 23.41 27.18 7.26
N SER A 375 23.77 26.39 6.26
CA SER A 375 25.03 25.59 6.26
C SER A 375 26.07 26.00 5.19
N GLY A 376 26.28 27.29 4.91
CA GLY A 376 27.37 27.80 4.05
C GLY A 376 26.96 28.23 2.62
N SER A 377 27.94 28.73 1.85
CA SER A 377 27.88 29.36 0.49
C SER A 377 26.50 29.52 -0.14
N ASP A 378 26.05 30.78 -0.26
CA ASP A 378 24.83 31.20 -0.97
C ASP A 378 25.02 31.12 -2.49
N GLY A 379 25.04 29.90 -3.02
CA GLY A 379 24.91 29.65 -4.46
C GLY A 379 23.52 30.05 -4.96
N ARG A 380 23.40 30.39 -6.25
CA ARG A 380 22.08 30.50 -6.89
C ARG A 380 21.48 29.09 -6.87
N LEU A 381 20.25 28.93 -6.38
CA LEU A 381 19.58 27.66 -6.00
C LEU A 381 19.82 27.16 -4.56
N ALA A 382 20.53 27.88 -3.70
CA ALA A 382 20.58 27.49 -2.28
C ALA A 382 19.20 27.68 -1.61
N PRO A 383 18.83 26.86 -0.60
CA PRO A 383 17.57 27.03 0.13
C PRO A 383 17.41 28.45 0.70
N SER A 384 18.49 29.04 1.22
CA SER A 384 18.54 30.42 1.72
C SER A 384 18.22 31.46 0.65
N ALA A 385 18.74 31.28 -0.58
CA ALA A 385 18.51 32.19 -1.70
C ALA A 385 17.07 32.13 -2.22
N VAL A 386 16.41 30.97 -2.11
CA VAL A 386 15.01 30.76 -2.53
C VAL A 386 14.02 31.08 -1.39
N GLY A 387 14.48 31.18 -0.15
CA GLY A 387 13.63 31.39 1.03
C GLY A 387 12.99 30.10 1.57
N ALA A 388 13.54 28.95 1.20
CA ALA A 388 13.05 27.63 1.60
C ALA A 388 13.84 27.06 2.79
N PRO A 389 13.20 26.30 3.71
CA PRO A 389 13.90 25.65 4.81
C PRO A 389 14.89 24.57 4.34
N ARG A 390 14.57 23.84 3.26
CA ARG A 390 15.38 22.71 2.78
C ARG A 390 15.33 22.60 1.25
N LEU A 391 16.40 22.03 0.69
CA LEU A 391 16.52 21.62 -0.71
C LEU A 391 16.84 20.12 -0.75
N LEU A 392 16.21 19.41 -1.67
CA LEU A 392 16.58 18.06 -2.09
C LEU A 392 16.92 18.08 -3.58
N VAL A 393 18.06 17.51 -3.96
CA VAL A 393 18.50 17.34 -5.35
C VAL A 393 18.49 15.86 -5.67
N VAL A 394 17.67 15.49 -6.65
CA VAL A 394 17.41 14.12 -7.08
C VAL A 394 17.96 13.94 -8.49
N PRO A 395 18.91 13.02 -8.73
CA PRO A 395 19.35 12.70 -10.07
C PRO A 395 18.25 11.94 -10.84
N ILE A 396 18.05 12.33 -12.10
CA ILE A 396 17.12 11.68 -13.04
C ILE A 396 17.96 10.80 -13.96
N THR A 397 18.09 9.51 -13.61
CA THR A 397 18.99 8.56 -14.29
C THR A 397 18.26 7.29 -14.70
N TYR A 398 18.51 6.83 -15.93
CA TYR A 398 18.07 5.54 -16.45
C TYR A 398 19.27 4.74 -16.95
N GLY A 399 19.53 3.58 -16.34
CA GLY A 399 20.76 2.82 -16.61
C GLY A 399 22.00 3.65 -16.27
N HIS A 400 22.89 3.84 -17.25
CA HIS A 400 24.09 4.69 -17.13
C HIS A 400 23.88 6.12 -17.66
N ARG A 401 22.68 6.47 -18.09
CA ARG A 401 22.39 7.77 -18.69
C ARG A 401 21.70 8.68 -17.67
N ARG A 402 22.24 9.90 -17.53
CA ARG A 402 21.61 10.99 -16.79
C ARG A 402 20.82 11.87 -17.73
N TYR A 403 19.53 11.99 -17.44
CA TYR A 403 18.60 12.88 -18.13
C TYR A 403 18.60 14.28 -17.52
N GLY A 404 18.87 14.40 -16.22
CA GLY A 404 18.94 15.70 -15.56
C GLY A 404 19.00 15.58 -14.04
N LEU A 405 18.67 16.69 -13.38
CA LEU A 405 18.52 16.80 -11.94
C LEU A 405 17.15 17.44 -11.64
N LEU A 406 16.49 16.94 -10.61
CA LEU A 406 15.28 17.51 -10.04
C LEU A 406 15.62 18.15 -8.68
N GLY A 407 15.45 19.45 -8.56
CA GLY A 407 15.53 20.17 -7.29
C GLY A 407 14.14 20.39 -6.69
N ILE A 408 13.95 20.05 -5.42
CA ILE A 408 12.69 20.22 -4.69
C ILE A 408 12.95 21.06 -3.44
N TYR A 409 12.16 22.10 -3.23
CA TYR A 409 12.22 22.93 -2.03
C TYR A 409 11.06 22.63 -1.10
N SER A 410 11.33 22.51 0.19
CA SER A 410 10.26 22.39 1.18
C SER A 410 9.62 23.75 1.47
N SER A 411 8.34 23.75 1.85
CA SER A 411 7.72 24.93 2.50
C SER A 411 7.75 24.81 4.04
N GLU A 412 7.95 23.61 4.58
CA GLU A 412 8.09 23.34 6.02
C GLU A 412 9.49 22.79 6.39
N GLY A 413 9.90 22.98 7.65
CA GLY A 413 11.23 22.55 8.12
C GLY A 413 11.40 21.04 8.34
N ASN A 414 10.30 20.30 8.44
CA ASN A 414 10.25 18.84 8.64
C ASN A 414 10.03 18.05 7.34
N ALA A 415 9.65 18.69 6.24
CA ALA A 415 9.54 18.07 4.92
C ALA A 415 10.93 17.80 4.31
N LEU A 416 11.01 16.90 3.33
CA LEU A 416 12.25 16.40 2.73
C LEU A 416 13.19 15.78 3.78
N ASP A 417 12.61 14.97 4.67
CA ASP A 417 13.33 14.18 5.67
C ASP A 417 13.95 12.91 5.06
N ARG A 418 14.52 12.02 5.90
CA ARG A 418 15.12 10.77 5.42
C ARG A 418 14.10 9.83 4.75
N ARG A 419 12.83 9.87 5.16
CA ARG A 419 11.78 8.98 4.62
C ARG A 419 11.36 9.49 3.24
N GLU A 420 11.14 10.79 3.11
CA GLU A 420 10.76 11.40 1.83
C GLU A 420 11.88 11.35 0.80
N ARG A 421 13.15 11.41 1.22
CA ARG A 421 14.29 11.23 0.32
C ARG A 421 14.20 9.96 -0.54
N LYS A 422 13.82 8.83 0.07
CA LYS A 422 13.68 7.55 -0.65
C LYS A 422 12.55 7.55 -1.65
N VAL A 423 11.48 8.29 -1.34
CA VAL A 423 10.35 8.44 -2.25
C VAL A 423 10.76 9.31 -3.42
N CYS A 424 11.37 10.47 -3.16
CA CYS A 424 11.86 11.36 -4.21
C CYS A 424 12.88 10.66 -5.12
N GLU A 425 13.70 9.76 -4.59
CA GLU A 425 14.56 8.89 -5.41
C GLU A 425 13.75 8.02 -6.40
N SER A 426 12.64 7.43 -5.92
CA SER A 426 11.75 6.62 -6.75
C SER A 426 11.01 7.48 -7.79
N VAL A 427 10.64 8.72 -7.42
CA VAL A 427 10.09 9.72 -8.35
C VAL A 427 11.12 10.07 -9.43
N GLY A 428 12.39 10.32 -9.06
CA GLY A 428 13.47 10.58 -10.02
C GLY A 428 13.67 9.43 -11.02
N LYS A 429 13.66 8.18 -10.53
CA LYS A 429 13.71 6.97 -11.38
C LYS A 429 12.49 6.85 -12.30
N MET A 430 11.31 7.18 -11.79
CA MET A 430 10.07 7.15 -12.56
C MET A 430 10.08 8.19 -13.68
N ILE A 431 10.47 9.43 -13.39
CA ILE A 431 10.65 10.49 -14.39
C ILE A 431 11.67 10.05 -15.44
N ALA A 432 12.80 9.47 -15.01
CA ALA A 432 13.83 8.98 -15.92
C ALA A 432 13.29 7.91 -16.89
N ASN A 433 12.49 6.95 -16.40
CA ASN A 433 11.83 5.96 -17.25
C ASN A 433 10.90 6.59 -18.29
N GLY A 434 10.10 7.59 -17.88
CA GLY A 434 9.19 8.28 -18.79
C GLY A 434 9.93 9.11 -19.85
N LEU A 435 10.95 9.87 -19.44
CA LEU A 435 11.80 10.62 -20.38
C LEU A 435 12.53 9.69 -21.35
N HIS A 436 13.06 8.57 -20.86
CA HIS A 436 13.68 7.55 -21.71
C HIS A 436 12.68 6.97 -22.73
N SER A 437 11.43 6.74 -22.31
CA SER A 437 10.38 6.21 -23.19
C SER A 437 9.97 7.22 -24.28
N VAL A 438 9.83 8.49 -23.91
CA VAL A 438 9.55 9.59 -24.86
C VAL A 438 10.70 9.77 -25.83
N GLU A 439 11.94 9.80 -25.35
CA GLU A 439 13.12 9.93 -26.20
C GLU A 439 13.25 8.73 -27.15
N THR A 440 13.09 7.50 -26.67
CA THR A 440 13.10 6.30 -27.52
C THR A 440 11.99 6.34 -28.57
N THR A 441 10.80 6.84 -28.22
CA THR A 441 9.69 7.03 -29.17
C THR A 441 10.00 8.15 -30.17
N ARG A 442 10.64 9.25 -29.74
CA ARG A 442 11.07 10.39 -30.57
C ARG A 442 12.18 9.99 -31.54
N ILE A 443 13.12 9.17 -31.09
CA ILE A 443 14.15 8.51 -31.90
C ILE A 443 13.51 7.67 -33.01
N LEU A 444 12.39 7.00 -32.73
CA LEU A 444 11.63 6.22 -33.71
C LEU A 444 10.69 7.06 -34.62
N THR A 445 10.44 8.34 -34.31
CA THR A 445 9.41 9.17 -34.99
C THR A 445 9.94 10.47 -35.62
N THR A 446 11.21 10.81 -35.46
CA THR A 446 11.76 12.06 -36.01
C THR A 446 12.16 11.89 -37.49
N ASP A 447 11.68 12.79 -38.36
CA ASP A 447 11.92 12.79 -39.82
C ASP A 447 13.35 13.04 -40.26
N ARG A 448 14.24 13.36 -39.33
CA ARG A 448 15.60 13.79 -39.59
C ARG A 448 16.54 12.76 -39.00
N VAL A 449 17.31 12.13 -39.86
CA VAL A 449 18.42 11.25 -39.48
C VAL A 449 19.73 11.93 -39.85
N VAL A 450 20.76 11.72 -39.04
CA VAL A 450 22.13 12.05 -39.35
C VAL A 450 22.78 10.81 -39.94
N GLU A 451 23.15 10.89 -41.22
CA GLU A 451 23.99 9.91 -41.89
C GLU A 451 25.46 10.24 -41.57
N LEU A 452 26.13 9.31 -40.89
CA LEU A 452 27.55 9.33 -40.58
C LEU A 452 28.26 8.33 -41.50
N ARG A 453 29.26 8.79 -42.25
CA ARG A 453 30.17 7.87 -42.97
C ARG A 453 31.48 7.81 -42.25
N VAL A 454 31.83 6.62 -41.78
CA VAL A 454 33.04 6.33 -41.04
C VAL A 454 33.95 5.49 -41.92
N ALA A 455 35.19 5.93 -42.08
CA ALA A 455 36.23 5.14 -42.72
C ALA A 455 37.13 4.53 -41.64
N ILE A 456 37.36 3.23 -41.75
CA ILE A 456 38.31 2.48 -40.90
C ILE A 456 39.46 2.06 -41.80
N GLY A 457 40.64 2.62 -41.54
CA GLY A 457 41.87 2.32 -42.29
C GLY A 457 42.76 1.27 -41.64
N ASP A 458 42.21 0.48 -40.71
CA ASP A 458 42.93 -0.58 -39.99
C ASP A 458 42.65 -1.95 -40.64
N PRO A 459 43.67 -2.59 -41.25
CA PRO A 459 43.53 -3.92 -41.85
C PRO A 459 43.15 -5.02 -40.86
N SER A 460 43.26 -4.78 -39.55
CA SER A 460 42.82 -5.72 -38.53
C SER A 460 41.30 -5.76 -38.34
N PHE A 461 40.58 -4.79 -38.91
CA PHE A 461 39.12 -4.74 -38.89
C PHE A 461 38.50 -6.00 -39.50
N SER A 462 37.53 -6.60 -38.80
CA SER A 462 37.01 -7.93 -39.14
C SER A 462 36.51 -8.04 -40.58
N LEU A 463 35.80 -7.03 -41.11
CA LEU A 463 35.32 -7.06 -42.50
C LEU A 463 36.48 -6.96 -43.50
N SER A 464 37.48 -6.11 -43.25
CA SER A 464 38.65 -5.99 -44.13
C SER A 464 39.49 -7.28 -44.17
N ARG A 465 39.55 -8.02 -43.05
CA ARG A 465 40.20 -9.34 -43.01
C ARG A 465 39.45 -10.40 -43.82
N VAL A 466 38.11 -10.38 -43.79
CA VAL A 466 37.30 -11.28 -44.62
C VAL A 466 37.44 -10.91 -46.11
N ALA A 467 37.44 -9.61 -46.44
CA ALA A 467 37.67 -9.13 -47.81
C ALA A 467 39.04 -9.55 -48.35
N ALA A 468 40.08 -9.43 -47.52
CA ALA A 468 41.43 -9.89 -47.85
C ALA A 468 41.50 -11.40 -48.08
N ALA A 469 40.80 -12.19 -47.25
CA ALA A 469 40.78 -13.65 -47.37
C ALA A 469 40.05 -14.14 -48.63
N LEU A 470 39.00 -13.44 -49.07
CA LEU A 470 38.27 -13.75 -50.31
C LEU A 470 38.90 -13.13 -51.57
N GLY A 471 39.84 -12.21 -51.39
CA GLY A 471 40.51 -11.48 -52.47
C GLY A 471 39.55 -10.65 -53.31
N GLY A 472 38.54 -10.04 -52.69
CA GLY A 472 37.51 -9.22 -53.33
C GLY A 472 36.87 -8.21 -52.37
N GLU A 473 36.13 -7.24 -52.91
CA GLU A 473 35.33 -6.32 -52.09
C GLU A 473 34.14 -7.05 -51.49
N ILE A 474 33.80 -6.72 -50.24
CA ILE A 474 32.65 -7.29 -49.55
C ILE A 474 31.67 -6.21 -49.09
N GLU A 475 30.40 -6.59 -49.08
CA GLU A 475 29.27 -5.84 -48.57
C GLU A 475 28.62 -6.61 -47.41
N HIS A 476 28.33 -5.92 -46.31
CA HIS A 476 27.59 -6.49 -45.18
C HIS A 476 26.09 -6.42 -45.43
N LEU A 477 25.45 -7.58 -45.48
CA LEU A 477 23.99 -7.70 -45.70
C LEU A 477 23.20 -7.76 -44.39
N GLY A 478 23.84 -8.19 -43.29
CA GLY A 478 23.19 -8.26 -42.00
C GLY A 478 23.88 -9.17 -40.99
N THR A 479 23.44 -9.07 -39.74
CA THR A 479 23.95 -9.87 -38.61
C THR A 479 22.83 -10.54 -37.84
N THR A 480 23.00 -11.79 -37.44
CA THR A 480 22.10 -12.52 -36.55
C THR A 480 22.86 -12.92 -35.29
N ARG A 481 22.29 -12.68 -34.10
CA ARG A 481 22.88 -13.15 -32.84
C ARG A 481 22.54 -14.63 -32.64
N LEU A 482 23.52 -15.42 -32.20
CA LEU A 482 23.36 -16.85 -31.90
C LEU A 482 23.15 -17.03 -30.38
N ASP A 483 24.22 -17.16 -29.58
CA ASP A 483 24.26 -17.23 -28.10
C ASP A 483 25.68 -16.84 -27.60
N ASP A 484 25.87 -16.45 -26.33
CA ASP A 484 27.19 -16.19 -25.68
C ASP A 484 28.19 -15.34 -26.51
N ASP A 485 27.83 -14.09 -26.84
CA ASP A 485 28.60 -13.14 -27.66
C ASP A 485 28.89 -13.55 -29.12
N ALA A 486 28.51 -14.77 -29.55
CA ALA A 486 28.69 -15.23 -30.92
C ALA A 486 27.61 -14.67 -31.88
N CYS A 487 28.02 -14.38 -33.12
CA CYS A 487 27.11 -13.88 -34.15
C CYS A 487 27.39 -14.50 -35.52
N GLU A 488 26.36 -14.60 -36.34
CA GLU A 488 26.45 -14.96 -37.76
C GLU A 488 26.36 -13.68 -38.62
N LEU A 489 27.40 -13.43 -39.41
CA LEU A 489 27.50 -12.30 -40.35
C LEU A 489 27.18 -12.77 -41.76
N TYR A 490 26.31 -12.06 -42.46
CA TYR A 490 25.99 -12.32 -43.86
C TYR A 490 26.69 -11.28 -44.72
N LEU A 491 27.56 -11.76 -45.60
CA LEU A 491 28.46 -10.94 -46.41
C LEU A 491 28.31 -11.33 -47.88
N ARG A 492 28.22 -10.35 -48.76
CA ARG A 492 28.32 -10.55 -50.21
C ARG A 492 29.70 -10.14 -50.66
N ALA A 493 30.41 -11.02 -51.36
CA ALA A 493 31.65 -10.72 -52.03
C ALA A 493 31.41 -10.63 -53.54
N SER A 494 31.93 -9.59 -54.19
CA SER A 494 31.83 -9.44 -55.64
C SER A 494 33.07 -9.97 -56.33
N ASP A 495 32.87 -10.94 -57.24
CA ASP A 495 33.93 -11.64 -57.99
C ASP A 495 35.12 -12.08 -57.09
N PRO A 496 34.89 -12.86 -56.01
CA PRO A 496 35.97 -13.30 -55.13
C PRO A 496 37.00 -14.12 -55.91
N THR A 497 38.29 -13.89 -55.62
CA THR A 497 39.40 -14.58 -56.28
C THR A 497 39.86 -15.82 -55.52
N GLU A 498 39.50 -15.91 -54.24
CA GLU A 498 39.82 -17.00 -53.34
C GLU A 498 38.55 -17.71 -52.85
N ASP A 499 38.73 -18.92 -52.31
CA ASP A 499 37.63 -19.78 -51.84
C ASP A 499 37.17 -19.38 -50.42
N VAL A 500 35.91 -19.65 -50.09
CA VAL A 500 35.32 -19.40 -48.75
C VAL A 500 36.11 -20.09 -47.63
N SER A 501 36.80 -21.19 -47.93
CA SER A 501 37.68 -21.89 -46.98
C SER A 501 38.83 -21.04 -46.44
N GLU A 502 39.30 -20.01 -47.16
CA GLU A 502 40.30 -19.07 -46.65
C GLU A 502 39.75 -18.18 -45.52
N VAL A 503 38.43 -17.94 -45.50
CA VAL A 503 37.76 -17.20 -44.41
C VAL A 503 37.72 -18.02 -43.12
N GLU A 504 37.57 -19.35 -43.21
CA GLU A 504 37.60 -20.25 -42.04
C GLU A 504 38.96 -20.27 -41.34
N ALA A 505 40.04 -19.91 -42.05
CA ALA A 505 41.37 -19.81 -41.47
C ALA A 505 41.55 -18.57 -40.57
N LEU A 506 40.58 -17.64 -40.55
CA LEU A 506 40.65 -16.43 -39.74
C LEU A 506 40.43 -16.75 -38.24
N PRO A 507 41.23 -16.19 -37.31
CA PRO A 507 41.20 -16.54 -35.89
C PRO A 507 39.90 -16.24 -35.14
N PHE A 508 39.07 -15.33 -35.67
CA PHE A 508 37.80 -14.92 -35.07
C PHE A 508 36.60 -15.63 -35.71
N VAL A 509 36.84 -16.48 -36.71
CA VAL A 509 35.82 -17.22 -37.45
C VAL A 509 35.77 -18.64 -36.90
N GLU A 510 34.59 -19.06 -36.46
CA GLU A 510 34.31 -20.42 -36.03
C GLU A 510 33.96 -21.32 -37.23
N SER A 511 33.22 -20.77 -38.19
CA SER A 511 32.86 -21.43 -39.46
C SER A 511 32.48 -20.40 -40.52
N ALA A 512 32.70 -20.72 -41.79
CA ALA A 512 32.24 -19.92 -42.92
C ALA A 512 31.57 -20.82 -43.96
N ARG A 513 30.39 -20.44 -44.42
CA ARG A 513 29.60 -21.24 -45.36
C ARG A 513 29.13 -20.42 -46.54
N LEU A 514 29.21 -21.01 -47.72
CA LEU A 514 28.55 -20.49 -48.92
C LEU A 514 27.02 -20.54 -48.71
N VAL A 515 26.35 -19.41 -48.92
CA VAL A 515 24.90 -19.27 -48.82
C VAL A 515 24.28 -19.33 -50.22
N SER A 516 24.80 -18.52 -51.14
CA SER A 516 24.37 -18.49 -52.54
C SER A 516 25.48 -17.96 -53.44
N GLU A 517 25.41 -18.29 -54.72
CA GLU A 517 26.26 -17.75 -55.76
C GLU A 517 25.35 -17.31 -56.91
N THR A 518 25.45 -16.06 -57.34
CA THR A 518 24.57 -15.49 -58.36
C THR A 518 25.30 -14.42 -59.15
N ASN A 519 25.39 -14.59 -60.48
CA ASN A 519 25.98 -13.61 -61.40
C ASN A 519 27.44 -13.18 -61.08
N GLY A 520 28.25 -14.05 -60.46
CA GLY A 520 29.63 -13.73 -60.06
C GLY A 520 29.75 -13.19 -58.63
N ASP A 521 28.65 -12.81 -57.99
CA ASP A 521 28.61 -12.48 -56.58
C ASP A 521 28.40 -13.74 -55.73
N VAL A 522 29.13 -13.81 -54.62
CA VAL A 522 29.10 -14.91 -53.67
C VAL A 522 28.62 -14.39 -52.33
N THR A 523 27.50 -14.92 -51.82
CA THR A 523 27.02 -14.62 -50.48
C THR A 523 27.50 -15.70 -49.52
N ILE A 524 28.16 -15.31 -48.43
CA ILE A 524 28.64 -16.19 -47.39
C ILE A 524 28.03 -15.83 -46.03
N ALA A 525 27.88 -16.83 -45.17
CA ALA A 525 27.57 -16.66 -43.77
C ALA A 525 28.80 -17.03 -42.95
N VAL A 526 29.25 -16.12 -42.09
CA VAL A 526 30.45 -16.24 -41.27
C VAL A 526 30.03 -16.23 -39.81
N THR A 527 30.24 -17.35 -39.12
CA THR A 527 30.04 -17.45 -37.67
C THR A 527 31.28 -16.93 -36.97
N ALA A 528 31.15 -15.85 -36.22
CA ALA A 528 32.24 -15.24 -35.47
C ALA A 528 32.11 -15.56 -33.97
N THR A 529 33.25 -15.84 -33.33
CA THR A 529 33.33 -16.14 -31.88
C THR A 529 33.06 -14.93 -31.00
N GLN A 530 33.10 -13.72 -31.56
CA GLN A 530 32.82 -12.47 -30.88
C GLN A 530 32.03 -11.54 -31.80
N SER A 531 31.06 -10.83 -31.22
CA SER A 531 30.24 -9.87 -31.93
C SER A 531 31.07 -8.66 -32.36
N PRO A 532 31.12 -8.31 -33.66
CA PRO A 532 31.90 -7.17 -34.13
C PRO A 532 31.31 -5.87 -33.58
N PRO A 533 32.10 -4.80 -33.46
CA PRO A 533 31.66 -3.54 -32.84
C PRO A 533 30.45 -2.89 -33.53
N LEU A 534 30.22 -3.22 -34.81
CA LEU A 534 29.01 -2.88 -35.57
C LEU A 534 27.71 -3.24 -34.82
N THR A 535 27.70 -4.33 -34.06
CA THR A 535 26.52 -4.79 -33.30
C THR A 535 26.28 -4.00 -32.01
N ARG A 536 27.32 -3.34 -31.47
CA ARG A 536 27.23 -2.49 -30.28
C ARG A 536 26.75 -1.07 -30.60
N LEU A 537 26.79 -0.65 -31.86
CA LEU A 537 26.29 0.66 -32.27
C LEU A 537 24.80 0.87 -31.96
N ALA A 538 24.01 -0.21 -31.92
CA ALA A 538 22.61 -0.16 -31.53
C ALA A 538 22.41 0.37 -30.08
N GLU A 539 23.36 0.10 -29.16
CA GLU A 539 23.33 0.60 -27.78
C GLU A 539 23.52 2.12 -27.72
N TYR A 540 24.17 2.67 -28.75
CA TYR A 540 24.36 4.10 -28.95
C TYR A 540 23.35 4.69 -29.93
N GLY A 541 22.25 3.99 -30.24
CA GLY A 541 21.18 4.47 -31.13
C GLY A 541 21.56 4.63 -32.60
N GLY A 542 22.70 4.06 -33.01
CA GLY A 542 23.15 4.03 -34.40
C GLY A 542 22.74 2.75 -35.12
N VAL A 543 22.19 2.89 -36.32
CA VAL A 543 21.87 1.76 -37.21
C VAL A 543 22.86 1.76 -38.37
N VAL A 544 23.57 0.66 -38.55
CA VAL A 544 24.42 0.46 -39.73
C VAL A 544 23.49 0.18 -40.92
N VAL A 545 23.49 1.08 -41.89
CA VAL A 545 22.67 0.97 -43.11
C VAL A 545 23.47 0.30 -44.23
N GLU A 546 24.78 0.55 -44.24
CA GLU A 546 25.69 0.02 -45.25
C GLU A 546 27.06 -0.15 -44.60
N ALA A 547 27.71 -1.29 -44.87
CA ALA A 547 29.12 -1.44 -44.56
C ALA A 547 29.81 -2.22 -45.68
N THR A 548 30.83 -1.62 -46.26
CA THR A 548 31.65 -2.22 -47.31
C THR A 548 33.10 -2.27 -46.87
N ALA A 549 33.84 -3.28 -47.34
CA ALA A 549 35.24 -3.42 -47.02
C ALA A 549 36.05 -4.02 -48.18
N ASP A 550 37.28 -3.56 -48.29
CA ASP A 550 38.34 -4.15 -49.10
C ASP A 550 39.46 -4.68 -48.17
N ALA A 551 40.52 -5.24 -48.76
CA ALA A 551 41.63 -5.83 -48.00
C ALA A 551 42.39 -4.86 -47.07
N THR A 552 42.20 -3.55 -47.23
CA THR A 552 42.95 -2.49 -46.55
C THR A 552 42.09 -1.51 -45.77
N SER A 553 40.81 -1.35 -46.14
CA SER A 553 39.94 -0.36 -45.54
C SER A 553 38.49 -0.81 -45.50
N ALA A 554 37.69 -0.14 -44.66
CA ALA A 554 36.24 -0.30 -44.63
C ALA A 554 35.55 1.05 -44.57
N SER A 555 34.37 1.13 -45.18
CA SER A 555 33.47 2.27 -45.13
C SER A 555 32.15 1.84 -44.52
N ILE A 556 31.72 2.54 -43.47
CA ILE A 556 30.49 2.24 -42.75
C ILE A 556 29.59 3.47 -42.78
N THR A 557 28.38 3.30 -43.27
CA THR A 557 27.32 4.30 -43.22
C THR A 557 26.40 3.98 -42.05
N ILE A 558 26.32 4.91 -41.10
CA ILE A 558 25.52 4.78 -39.88
C ILE A 558 24.47 5.88 -39.88
N GLU A 559 23.21 5.51 -39.73
CA GLU A 559 22.15 6.46 -39.45
C GLU A 559 21.92 6.55 -37.94
N ALA A 560 21.86 7.77 -37.43
CA ALA A 560 21.58 8.04 -36.02
C ALA A 560 20.69 9.28 -35.87
N PRO A 561 19.98 9.43 -34.75
CA PRO A 561 19.25 10.65 -34.42
C PRO A 561 20.17 11.89 -34.35
N PRO A 562 19.67 13.10 -34.64
CA PRO A 562 20.48 14.31 -34.64
C PRO A 562 21.02 14.72 -33.27
N GLU A 563 20.34 14.31 -32.18
CA GLU A 563 20.77 14.57 -30.80
C GLU A 563 21.79 13.53 -30.28
N GLN A 564 22.12 12.49 -31.05
CA GLN A 564 22.99 11.39 -30.60
C GLN A 564 24.45 11.82 -30.45
N ASP A 565 25.15 11.26 -29.46
CA ASP A 565 26.58 11.47 -29.28
C ASP A 565 27.41 10.73 -30.35
N VAL A 566 27.68 11.44 -31.46
CA VAL A 566 28.56 10.98 -32.55
C VAL A 566 29.93 10.57 -32.02
N ARG A 567 30.43 11.20 -30.95
CA ARG A 567 31.73 10.85 -30.38
C ARG A 567 31.70 9.48 -29.73
N GLY A 568 30.70 9.20 -28.91
CA GLY A 568 30.48 7.88 -28.32
C GLY A 568 30.41 6.77 -29.37
N MET A 569 29.72 7.01 -30.50
CA MET A 569 29.64 6.05 -31.61
C MET A 569 31.00 5.80 -32.29
N LEU A 570 31.82 6.84 -32.47
CA LEU A 570 33.17 6.68 -33.00
C LEU A 570 34.11 5.99 -32.01
N ASP A 571 33.90 6.22 -30.71
CA ASP A 571 34.72 5.65 -29.65
C ASP A 571 34.50 4.12 -29.53
N VAL A 572 33.34 3.59 -29.93
CA VAL A 572 33.09 2.14 -30.09
C VAL A 572 34.12 1.50 -31.04
N PHE A 573 34.41 2.16 -32.16
CA PHE A 573 35.41 1.66 -33.12
C PHE A 573 36.83 1.96 -32.68
N ARG A 574 37.10 3.15 -32.13
CA ARG A 574 38.44 3.55 -31.69
C ARG A 574 38.96 2.77 -30.49
N ALA A 575 38.07 2.13 -29.73
CA ALA A 575 38.45 1.24 -28.64
C ALA A 575 39.18 -0.01 -29.14
N GLU A 576 38.91 -0.45 -30.38
CA GLU A 576 39.43 -1.72 -30.92
C GLU A 576 40.32 -1.55 -32.16
N TYR A 577 40.13 -0.48 -32.94
CA TYR A 577 40.82 -0.29 -34.21
C TYR A 577 41.55 1.04 -34.26
N GLU A 578 42.69 1.03 -34.94
CA GLU A 578 43.44 2.22 -35.28
C GLU A 578 42.81 2.94 -36.49
N SER A 579 43.20 4.19 -36.76
CA SER A 579 42.79 4.92 -37.98
C SER A 579 41.27 4.98 -38.30
N VAL A 580 40.44 5.31 -37.30
CA VAL A 580 39.00 5.55 -37.45
C VAL A 580 38.71 7.04 -37.72
N GLU A 581 38.24 7.35 -38.93
CA GLU A 581 37.96 8.72 -39.38
C GLU A 581 36.49 8.92 -39.77
N LEU A 582 35.87 9.99 -39.28
CA LEU A 582 34.56 10.43 -39.78
C LEU A 582 34.75 11.17 -41.12
N ARG A 583 34.28 10.59 -42.22
CA ARG A 583 34.37 11.14 -43.57
C ARG A 583 33.31 12.18 -43.86
N SER A 584 32.07 11.92 -43.43
CA SER A 584 30.97 12.87 -43.62
C SER A 584 29.91 12.73 -42.53
N ARG A 585 29.26 13.85 -42.21
CA ARG A 585 28.06 13.94 -41.39
C ARG A 585 27.02 14.73 -42.18
N VAL A 586 25.91 14.11 -42.55
CA VAL A 586 24.87 14.75 -43.35
C VAL A 586 23.52 14.53 -42.67
N GLU A 587 22.86 15.62 -42.31
CA GLU A 587 21.45 15.56 -41.90
C GLU A 587 20.57 15.41 -43.14
N ARG A 588 19.71 14.40 -43.16
CA ARG A 588 18.77 14.13 -44.24
C ARG A 588 17.35 13.95 -43.70
N GLU A 589 16.39 14.46 -44.45
CA GLU A 589 14.98 14.08 -44.27
C GLU A 589 14.80 12.67 -44.84
N SER A 590 14.37 11.72 -44.00
CA SER A 590 14.17 10.33 -44.44
C SER A 590 12.99 10.25 -45.40
N ARG A 591 13.23 9.75 -46.63
CA ARG A 591 12.18 9.55 -47.65
C ARG A 591 11.43 8.22 -47.50
N ASP A 592 11.87 7.34 -46.61
CA ASP A 592 11.37 5.97 -46.47
C ASP A 592 10.52 5.73 -45.21
N ARG A 593 9.81 6.77 -44.75
CA ARG A 593 8.86 6.72 -43.61
C ARG A 593 7.97 5.46 -43.61
N SER A 594 7.42 5.06 -44.75
CA SER A 594 6.47 3.93 -44.80
C SER A 594 7.14 2.56 -44.64
N LEU A 595 8.41 2.41 -45.00
CA LEU A 595 9.13 1.14 -44.91
C LEU A 595 9.71 0.94 -43.51
N THR A 596 10.23 2.00 -42.89
CA THR A 596 10.79 1.94 -41.54
C THR A 596 9.70 1.83 -40.47
N GLU A 597 8.58 2.56 -40.60
CA GLU A 597 7.41 2.36 -39.72
C GLU A 597 6.81 0.97 -39.86
N PHE A 598 6.74 0.45 -41.10
CA PHE A 598 6.30 -0.91 -41.36
C PHE A 598 7.25 -1.94 -40.76
N ALA A 599 8.57 -1.78 -40.93
CA ALA A 599 9.57 -2.66 -40.37
C ALA A 599 9.54 -2.69 -38.84
N ALA A 600 9.47 -1.52 -38.19
CA ALA A 600 9.35 -1.41 -36.73
C ALA A 600 8.05 -2.03 -36.19
N ALA A 601 6.91 -1.76 -36.85
CA ALA A 601 5.62 -2.34 -36.46
C ALA A 601 5.58 -3.86 -36.63
N VAL A 602 6.28 -4.39 -37.63
CA VAL A 602 6.45 -5.84 -37.82
C VAL A 602 7.38 -6.39 -36.73
N ASP A 603 8.49 -5.72 -36.44
CA ASP A 603 9.49 -6.20 -35.48
C ASP A 603 8.96 -6.29 -34.05
N ASP A 604 8.14 -5.33 -33.60
CA ASP A 604 7.45 -5.37 -32.30
C ASP A 604 6.50 -6.56 -32.17
N ARG A 605 5.97 -7.06 -33.30
CA ARG A 605 5.01 -8.17 -33.31
C ARG A 605 5.70 -9.53 -33.39
N LEU A 606 6.95 -9.62 -33.86
CA LEU A 606 7.65 -10.89 -34.03
C LEU A 606 8.32 -11.35 -32.74
N THR A 607 8.19 -12.64 -32.41
CA THR A 607 9.03 -13.25 -31.36
C THR A 607 10.44 -13.46 -31.89
N ASP A 608 11.46 -13.55 -31.03
CA ASP A 608 12.86 -13.78 -31.44
C ASP A 608 13.03 -14.96 -32.40
N ARG A 609 12.36 -16.09 -32.14
CA ARG A 609 12.37 -17.27 -33.02
C ARG A 609 11.71 -17.05 -34.39
N GLN A 610 10.69 -16.19 -34.45
CA GLN A 610 9.99 -15.82 -35.68
C GLN A 610 10.82 -14.84 -36.52
N ARG A 611 11.42 -13.84 -35.86
CA ARG A 611 12.35 -12.89 -36.48
C ARG A 611 13.56 -13.64 -37.06
N SER A 612 14.15 -14.54 -36.27
CA SER A 612 15.27 -15.37 -36.69
C SER A 612 14.90 -16.26 -37.89
N ALA A 613 13.73 -16.92 -37.89
CA ALA A 613 13.28 -17.74 -39.01
C ALA A 613 13.05 -16.93 -40.30
N LEU A 614 12.42 -15.75 -40.21
CA LEU A 614 12.15 -14.87 -41.35
C LEU A 614 13.45 -14.31 -41.95
N LYS A 615 14.35 -13.81 -41.10
CA LYS A 615 15.64 -13.25 -41.52
C LYS A 615 16.54 -14.31 -42.14
N THR A 616 16.61 -15.50 -41.53
CA THR A 616 17.38 -16.62 -42.08
C THR A 616 16.81 -17.09 -43.41
N ALA A 617 15.48 -17.13 -43.57
CA ALA A 617 14.87 -17.49 -44.85
C ALA A 617 15.23 -16.50 -45.97
N GLU A 618 15.09 -15.20 -45.72
CA GLU A 618 15.41 -14.15 -46.69
C GLU A 618 16.89 -14.17 -47.09
N LEU A 619 17.79 -14.17 -46.10
CA LEU A 619 19.23 -14.12 -46.36
C LEU A 619 19.77 -15.38 -47.07
N ASN A 620 19.05 -16.50 -46.99
CA ASN A 620 19.41 -17.73 -47.69
C ASN A 620 18.64 -17.91 -49.02
N GLY A 621 18.04 -16.83 -49.54
CA GLY A 621 17.35 -16.83 -50.84
C GLY A 621 16.10 -17.70 -50.87
N TYR A 622 15.54 -18.09 -49.72
CA TYR A 622 14.40 -19.02 -49.64
C TYR A 622 13.18 -18.54 -50.44
N PHE A 623 13.03 -17.22 -50.60
CA PHE A 623 11.91 -16.60 -51.30
C PHE A 623 12.18 -16.37 -52.81
N GLU A 624 13.42 -16.54 -53.26
CA GLU A 624 13.83 -16.32 -54.66
C GLU A 624 13.37 -17.47 -55.58
N TRP A 625 13.43 -17.24 -56.90
CA TRP A 625 13.18 -18.30 -57.89
C TRP A 625 14.26 -18.31 -58.99
N PRO A 626 14.94 -19.44 -59.25
CA PRO A 626 14.85 -20.71 -58.54
C PRO A 626 15.46 -20.63 -57.11
N ARG A 627 14.85 -21.31 -56.14
CA ARG A 627 15.31 -21.26 -54.73
C ARG A 627 16.68 -21.94 -54.59
N PRO A 628 17.70 -21.27 -54.04
CA PRO A 628 19.02 -21.85 -53.82
C PRO A 628 19.07 -22.81 -52.62
N VAL A 629 18.14 -22.69 -51.66
CA VAL A 629 18.14 -23.47 -50.40
C VAL A 629 16.72 -23.95 -50.05
N ASP A 630 16.58 -25.16 -49.49
CA ASP A 630 15.29 -25.72 -49.05
C ASP A 630 14.97 -25.44 -47.57
N GLY A 631 13.69 -25.58 -47.18
CA GLY A 631 13.26 -25.30 -45.80
C GLY A 631 13.72 -26.32 -44.75
N SER A 632 14.20 -27.50 -45.18
CA SER A 632 14.83 -28.50 -44.32
C SER A 632 16.25 -28.08 -43.97
N GLU A 633 17.02 -27.62 -44.96
CA GLU A 633 18.39 -27.12 -44.80
C GLU A 633 18.43 -25.89 -43.88
N ILE A 634 17.45 -24.98 -44.02
CA ILE A 634 17.34 -23.82 -43.11
C ILE A 634 16.98 -24.25 -41.69
N ALA A 635 16.09 -25.23 -41.52
CA ALA A 635 15.69 -25.70 -40.20
C ALA A 635 16.85 -26.37 -39.45
N GLU A 636 17.64 -27.20 -40.15
CA GLU A 636 18.85 -27.81 -39.62
C GLU A 636 19.85 -26.75 -39.15
N ARG A 637 20.06 -25.69 -39.94
CA ARG A 637 20.91 -24.54 -39.58
C ARG A 637 20.46 -23.82 -38.32
N MET A 638 19.14 -23.74 -38.10
CA MET A 638 18.56 -23.13 -36.90
C MET A 638 18.52 -24.07 -35.69
N GLY A 639 19.03 -25.30 -35.79
CA GLY A 639 18.98 -26.28 -34.70
C GLY A 639 17.56 -26.73 -34.34
N ILE A 640 16.60 -26.62 -35.27
CA ILE A 640 15.18 -26.93 -35.06
C ILE A 640 14.65 -27.91 -36.11
N THR A 641 13.49 -28.50 -35.86
CA THR A 641 12.86 -29.36 -36.86
C THR A 641 12.33 -28.54 -38.04
N ARG A 642 12.30 -29.13 -39.24
CA ARG A 642 11.65 -28.53 -40.42
C ARG A 642 10.22 -28.04 -40.15
N GLN A 643 9.48 -28.81 -39.34
CA GLN A 643 8.12 -28.44 -38.97
C GLN A 643 8.09 -27.19 -38.07
N THR A 644 9.02 -27.08 -37.12
CA THR A 644 9.19 -25.91 -36.25
C THR A 644 9.61 -24.67 -37.04
N PHE A 645 10.54 -24.80 -37.99
CA PHE A 645 10.92 -23.72 -38.89
C PHE A 645 9.73 -23.20 -39.70
N HIS A 646 8.98 -24.10 -40.36
CA HIS A 646 7.80 -23.69 -41.13
C HIS A 646 6.71 -23.06 -40.25
N GLN A 647 6.55 -23.50 -38.99
CA GLN A 647 5.62 -22.87 -38.05
C GLN A 647 6.04 -21.45 -37.70
N HIS A 648 7.31 -21.22 -37.36
CA HIS A 648 7.83 -19.89 -37.07
C HIS A 648 7.79 -18.97 -38.29
N LEU A 649 8.20 -19.48 -39.47
CA LEU A 649 8.18 -18.73 -40.71
C LEU A 649 6.76 -18.33 -41.11
N ARG A 650 5.78 -19.25 -41.09
CA ARG A 650 4.38 -18.90 -41.38
C ARG A 650 3.79 -17.91 -40.40
N ALA A 651 4.14 -18.02 -39.11
CA ALA A 651 3.68 -17.07 -38.11
C ALA A 651 4.29 -15.67 -38.35
N ALA A 652 5.55 -15.61 -38.79
CA ALA A 652 6.21 -14.37 -39.17
C ALA A 652 5.62 -13.76 -40.43
N GLU A 653 5.47 -14.54 -41.50
CA GLU A 653 4.83 -14.15 -42.76
C GLU A 653 3.41 -13.62 -42.51
N ARG A 654 2.62 -14.28 -41.66
CA ARG A 654 1.27 -13.82 -41.31
C ARG A 654 1.30 -12.44 -40.64
N LYS A 655 2.20 -12.23 -39.66
CA LYS A 655 2.33 -10.94 -38.96
C LYS A 655 2.81 -9.83 -39.89
N LEU A 656 3.68 -10.16 -40.84
CA LEU A 656 4.16 -9.24 -41.88
C LEU A 656 3.02 -8.85 -42.84
N VAL A 657 2.22 -9.83 -43.27
CA VAL A 657 1.01 -9.59 -44.09
C VAL A 657 -0.04 -8.80 -43.31
N GLU A 658 -0.26 -9.10 -42.03
CA GLU A 658 -1.19 -8.35 -41.16
C GLU A 658 -0.76 -6.89 -40.99
N ALA A 659 0.53 -6.63 -40.78
CA ALA A 659 1.06 -5.26 -40.70
C ALA A 659 0.92 -4.52 -42.04
N TYR A 660 0.98 -5.23 -43.17
CA TYR A 660 0.87 -4.65 -44.50
C TYR A 660 -0.59 -4.33 -44.86
N VAL A 661 -1.51 -5.21 -44.45
CA VAL A 661 -2.94 -5.12 -44.79
C VAL A 661 -3.72 -4.23 -43.81
N ASP A 662 -3.34 -4.18 -42.53
CA ASP A 662 -3.99 -3.34 -41.51
C ASP A 662 -2.98 -2.62 -40.59
N PRO A 663 -2.37 -1.52 -41.07
CA PRO A 663 -1.37 -0.75 -40.33
C PRO A 663 -1.91 0.03 -39.11
N ARG A 664 -3.23 -0.02 -38.82
CA ARG A 664 -3.85 0.72 -37.69
C ARG A 664 -4.36 -0.18 -36.56
N SER A 665 -4.14 -1.49 -36.64
CA SER A 665 -4.52 -2.46 -35.60
C SER A 665 -3.57 -2.42 -34.38
N ARG A 666 -3.58 -1.34 -33.60
CA ARG A 666 -3.04 -1.34 -32.21
C ARG A 666 -4.22 -1.37 -31.25
N ASN A 667 -4.48 -2.55 -30.67
CA ASN A 667 -5.20 -2.71 -29.40
C ASN A 667 -4.17 -3.01 -28.32
#